data_AF-A0A3S4R185-F1
#
_entry.id   AF-A0A3S4R185-F1
#
_cell.length_a   1.000
_cell.length_b   1.000
_cell.length_c   1.000
_cell.angle_alpha   90.00
_cell.angle_beta   90.00
_cell.angle_gamma   90.00
#
_symmetry.space_group_name_H-M   'P 1'
#
loop_
_entity.id
_entity.type
_entity.pdbx_description
1 polymer ?
#
loop_
_entity_poly.entity_id
_entity_poly.type
_entity_poly.pdbx_seq_one_letter_code
_entity_poly.pdbx_strand_id
1 'polypeptide(L)'
;MPVRPPVTSTPRPDGSTTGTRPVDGPDIRPGDGATPRPDVDPPRIDVDPPSGTGRPLTPEIDAGAPVIEPGAIVPGSQVTITDTQPRPTAGQGTVTPAPSSAAGHSLHDYLIKVPRLPAADANGLRTLGARHYVDVVGGVVAVSRNPDTGLYYARRLREASATGPLMMRDAQHKRWVEQQPYDWDEPTLIRHLGEQAQGLESFARTILAVSGVDANAVRRMYANNERIIPLLQDTVARWRLDREIADLSDRPDAHSKEPADPLALFAERYRIATQARSAQAQVIQTRLAGLPDIVAQELAAIATPAELQQIQSGTVPARLETLGQWALQDIRLSRAYEGLYLNSVSSADTARLMLHTLDSHYVLDFAAWIDIHDGRYGGKVLISLGSPDAMIRHTLVKTAAGTYQAFDGEGKPLNHAEDFYNAIMYTLGDDVRHELSIPDDAGDVGADKLSKWVRERPIPRYRLLDVLPELPAIDLATFDPTVMRLRAAAPDVDGELVRLRAIADQYSELMAVAFHPDVPESQTYHFLRGVKLLHEHFADQCVLSVYKALIDANVKSYDDNQLVVNSIEALPELQQLLPERFRQLSAELFSTEDMVSLPEHERLLAANARNLRETGRHEDYAALQLAAREGRAAPDKLSELYDEFTDNRVKVRKPTLVSAQVMDNLRMAQRAVHRAKELIPLSGNQLASIMDKGGAGIAKIKGLRGFSLLDSAAAAPLSIAEAAKGAIAIKAGNCSENSKVVFSILASEPRVSAIHIVQATRLGSQSATQDHQFVLIGDLNGKRSELVVADSWPEFPVAHLADNGIFDFKLPPIISLKPDEIDADYAFIRNVPPGPAQLPEVDEAATVQQIKRNHLDRTGYAVFVSVLEVGSTYMTHEEVPVSFEKYADPVTERRLSALERLRSALGPNYQARRVVISLAG
;
A
#
# COMPACT_ATOMS: atom_id res chain seq x y z
N MET A 1 5.96 26.75 -66.28
CA MET A 1 7.22 27.29 -66.87
C MET A 1 6.84 28.31 -67.95
N PRO A 2 7.67 29.32 -68.32
CA PRO A 2 9.08 29.54 -67.94
C PRO A 2 9.51 30.97 -67.47
N VAL A 3 10.58 31.05 -66.67
CA VAL A 3 11.79 31.92 -66.79
C VAL A 3 11.72 33.41 -67.25
N ARG A 4 12.09 34.38 -66.37
CA ARG A 4 13.28 35.31 -66.48
C ARG A 4 13.42 36.38 -65.33
N PRO A 5 14.65 36.92 -65.03
CA PRO A 5 14.95 38.07 -64.12
C PRO A 5 15.63 39.26 -64.89
N PRO A 6 16.48 40.21 -64.37
CA PRO A 6 16.83 40.77 -63.02
C PRO A 6 16.97 42.36 -62.95
N VAL A 7 17.62 42.94 -61.89
CA VAL A 7 18.56 44.15 -61.84
C VAL A 7 18.21 45.45 -61.01
N THR A 8 19.17 45.92 -60.15
CA THR A 8 19.39 47.27 -59.50
C THR A 8 18.41 47.84 -58.43
N SER A 9 18.73 48.82 -57.54
CA SER A 9 19.95 49.64 -57.19
C SER A 9 19.91 50.24 -55.74
N THR A 10 20.97 50.95 -55.30
CA THR A 10 21.07 51.77 -54.04
C THR A 10 21.21 53.29 -54.35
N PRO A 11 21.00 54.25 -53.41
CA PRO A 11 22.10 54.79 -52.54
C PRO A 11 21.67 55.38 -51.14
N ARG A 12 22.62 56.00 -50.39
CA ARG A 12 22.42 56.80 -49.14
C ARG A 12 22.23 58.32 -49.40
N PRO A 13 22.09 59.17 -48.35
CA PRO A 13 23.26 59.85 -47.75
C PRO A 13 23.30 59.90 -46.20
N ASP A 14 24.35 60.52 -45.61
CA ASP A 14 24.74 60.45 -44.18
C ASP A 14 24.61 61.78 -43.39
N GLY A 15 24.83 61.76 -42.06
CA GLY A 15 25.05 62.98 -41.25
C GLY A 15 25.39 62.83 -39.74
N SER A 16 26.68 62.99 -39.38
CA SER A 16 27.23 63.95 -38.37
C SER A 16 26.64 64.03 -36.92
N THR A 17 27.38 64.09 -35.79
CA THR A 17 28.85 64.12 -35.47
C THR A 17 29.14 63.96 -33.96
N THR A 18 30.37 63.50 -33.59
CA THR A 18 31.14 63.75 -32.33
C THR A 18 30.60 63.30 -30.94
N GLY A 19 31.43 62.88 -29.98
CA GLY A 19 32.90 62.64 -30.01
C GLY A 19 33.57 62.26 -28.67
N THR A 20 34.81 61.77 -28.78
CA THR A 20 35.93 61.70 -27.78
C THR A 20 35.88 60.85 -26.48
N ARG A 21 36.99 60.09 -26.33
CA ARG A 21 37.64 59.45 -25.15
C ARG A 21 39.11 60.03 -25.14
N PRO A 22 40.13 59.64 -24.33
CA PRO A 22 40.24 58.70 -23.17
C PRO A 22 41.17 59.19 -21.99
N VAL A 23 41.47 58.32 -21.00
CA VAL A 23 42.76 58.17 -20.21
C VAL A 23 43.20 59.36 -19.29
N ASP A 24 43.72 59.22 -18.04
CA ASP A 24 44.77 58.34 -17.46
C ASP A 24 44.68 58.16 -15.90
N GLY A 25 45.63 57.45 -15.25
CA GLY A 25 45.75 57.27 -13.76
C GLY A 25 46.98 57.99 -13.11
N PRO A 26 47.55 57.59 -11.92
CA PRO A 26 47.22 56.50 -10.98
C PRO A 26 47.32 56.85 -9.44
N ASP A 27 47.49 55.82 -8.58
CA ASP A 27 47.62 55.72 -7.08
C ASP A 27 48.63 56.61 -6.32
N ILE A 28 48.39 56.88 -5.00
CA ILE A 28 49.32 56.78 -3.81
C ILE A 28 48.48 56.78 -2.47
N ARG A 29 48.98 56.13 -1.39
CA ARG A 29 48.40 55.97 -0.01
C ARG A 29 49.12 56.89 1.04
N PRO A 30 49.15 56.70 2.41
CA PRO A 30 48.41 55.86 3.39
C PRO A 30 48.01 56.59 4.73
N GLY A 31 47.46 55.87 5.73
CA GLY A 31 47.62 56.23 7.17
C GLY A 31 46.42 56.11 8.14
N ASP A 32 46.56 55.23 9.14
CA ASP A 32 45.96 55.07 10.49
C ASP A 32 44.89 56.04 11.06
N GLY A 33 43.95 55.49 11.88
CA GLY A 33 43.46 56.21 13.09
C GLY A 33 41.98 56.08 13.57
N ALA A 34 41.77 55.26 14.62
CA ALA A 34 40.81 55.43 15.74
C ALA A 34 39.26 55.42 15.57
N THR A 35 38.58 55.07 16.67
CA THR A 35 37.14 55.24 16.99
C THR A 35 36.92 56.41 17.95
N PRO A 36 35.67 56.86 18.24
CA PRO A 36 35.02 56.50 19.52
C PRO A 36 33.47 56.43 19.50
N ARG A 37 32.85 56.29 20.69
CA ARG A 37 31.39 56.21 20.98
C ARG A 37 30.71 57.58 21.20
N PRO A 38 29.42 57.65 21.62
CA PRO A 38 29.02 57.55 23.05
C PRO A 38 28.05 56.37 23.34
N ASP A 39 27.92 55.73 24.52
CA ASP A 39 27.81 56.16 25.94
C ASP A 39 26.45 56.88 26.22
N VAL A 40 25.67 56.53 27.25
CA VAL A 40 25.97 56.54 28.72
C VAL A 40 25.37 55.31 29.48
N ASP A 41 26.10 54.82 30.50
CA ASP A 41 25.77 53.83 31.57
C ASP A 41 24.84 54.47 32.66
N PRO A 42 24.52 53.94 33.89
CA PRO A 42 24.87 52.70 34.62
C PRO A 42 23.64 52.02 35.33
N PRO A 43 23.73 51.15 36.40
CA PRO A 43 24.90 50.53 37.04
C PRO A 43 24.83 49.00 37.38
N ARG A 44 25.94 48.31 37.09
CA ARG A 44 26.71 47.33 37.92
C ARG A 44 26.06 46.11 38.60
N ILE A 45 26.66 44.96 38.30
CA ILE A 45 27.03 43.89 39.25
C ILE A 45 28.51 43.56 39.02
N ASP A 46 29.28 43.33 40.09
CA ASP A 46 30.70 42.91 40.03
C ASP A 46 30.86 41.43 40.42
N VAL A 47 31.87 40.75 39.85
CA VAL A 47 32.88 39.86 40.50
C VAL A 47 33.47 38.85 39.48
N ASP A 48 34.80 38.72 39.48
CA ASP A 48 35.63 37.89 38.58
C ASP A 48 35.86 36.44 39.07
N PRO A 49 36.40 35.52 38.23
CA PRO A 49 36.63 34.09 38.55
C PRO A 49 38.04 33.86 39.18
N PRO A 50 38.51 32.59 39.44
CA PRO A 50 39.13 31.78 38.38
C PRO A 50 39.17 30.23 38.56
N SER A 51 39.65 29.54 37.51
CA SER A 51 40.50 28.33 37.50
C SER A 51 40.39 27.18 38.53
N GLY A 52 40.20 25.95 38.03
CA GLY A 52 41.32 24.99 37.86
C GLY A 52 41.79 24.08 39.02
N THR A 53 41.74 22.76 38.76
CA THR A 53 42.46 21.64 39.43
C THR A 53 42.09 21.29 40.88
N GLY A 54 42.12 19.98 41.23
CA GLY A 54 41.98 19.51 42.61
C GLY A 54 41.29 18.14 42.81
N ARG A 55 42.07 17.13 43.21
CA ARG A 55 41.66 15.84 43.81
C ARG A 55 42.72 15.51 44.88
N PRO A 56 42.52 14.65 45.90
CA PRO A 56 41.28 14.07 46.46
C PRO A 56 41.16 14.34 47.99
N LEU A 57 40.14 13.76 48.68
CA LEU A 57 40.32 12.90 49.88
C LEU A 57 38.97 12.37 50.44
N THR A 58 39.04 11.50 51.45
CA THR A 58 37.96 10.68 52.06
C THR A 58 37.32 11.31 53.32
N PRO A 59 36.30 10.65 53.90
CA PRO A 59 36.49 10.14 55.28
C PRO A 59 36.05 8.66 55.50
N GLU A 60 36.21 8.18 56.74
CA GLU A 60 36.17 6.78 57.20
C GLU A 60 34.84 6.43 57.94
N ILE A 61 34.26 5.21 57.83
CA ILE A 61 34.41 3.96 58.64
C ILE A 61 33.98 4.05 60.12
N ASP A 62 32.93 3.29 60.48
CA ASP A 62 32.78 2.39 61.67
C ASP A 62 31.39 1.71 61.62
N ALA A 63 31.07 0.53 62.19
CA ALA A 63 31.82 -0.66 62.57
C ALA A 63 30.83 -1.84 62.82
N GLY A 64 31.31 -3.09 62.89
CA GLY A 64 30.59 -4.19 63.56
C GLY A 64 30.27 -5.44 62.70
N ALA A 65 31.09 -6.49 62.86
CA ALA A 65 30.72 -7.88 62.52
C ALA A 65 30.35 -8.65 63.82
N PRO A 66 29.78 -9.87 63.74
CA PRO A 66 30.63 -11.05 63.51
C PRO A 66 30.03 -12.12 62.57
N VAL A 67 30.88 -13.05 62.14
CA VAL A 67 30.54 -14.25 61.36
C VAL A 67 30.70 -15.51 62.23
N ILE A 68 29.74 -16.44 62.17
CA ILE A 68 29.90 -17.84 62.59
C ILE A 68 29.16 -18.75 61.60
N GLU A 69 29.87 -19.73 61.02
CA GLU A 69 29.31 -20.86 60.24
C GLU A 69 29.19 -22.14 61.13
N PRO A 70 29.11 -23.37 60.59
CA PRO A 70 27.88 -24.02 60.14
C PRO A 70 27.51 -25.25 60.99
N GLY A 71 26.28 -25.76 60.85
CA GLY A 71 25.83 -26.99 61.54
C GLY A 71 24.68 -27.68 60.81
N ALA A 72 24.67 -29.03 60.82
CA ALA A 72 23.76 -29.85 60.01
C ALA A 72 23.09 -30.97 60.84
N ILE A 73 22.35 -31.85 60.12
CA ILE A 73 21.77 -33.16 60.50
C ILE A 73 20.25 -33.16 60.74
N VAL A 74 19.62 -34.24 60.24
CA VAL A 74 18.18 -34.52 60.16
C VAL A 74 17.92 -35.85 60.92
N PRO A 75 16.89 -35.92 61.78
CA PRO A 75 15.66 -36.67 61.44
C PRO A 75 14.39 -35.90 61.86
N GLY A 76 13.17 -36.20 61.41
CA GLY A 76 12.70 -37.30 60.55
C GLY A 76 11.33 -37.80 61.06
N SER A 77 10.41 -38.08 60.14
CA SER A 77 9.07 -38.68 60.38
C SER A 77 8.01 -37.84 61.11
N GLN A 78 7.03 -37.35 60.37
CA GLN A 78 5.70 -37.99 60.36
C GLN A 78 4.98 -37.74 59.02
N VAL A 79 4.09 -38.67 58.66
CA VAL A 79 3.35 -38.76 57.38
C VAL A 79 1.86 -38.78 57.76
N THR A 80 0.92 -38.15 57.03
CA THR A 80 0.02 -38.85 56.08
C THR A 80 -1.01 -37.88 55.46
N ILE A 81 -0.97 -37.70 54.13
CA ILE A 81 -2.05 -37.82 53.10
C ILE A 81 -3.48 -37.30 53.48
N THR A 82 -4.23 -36.49 52.71
CA THR A 82 -4.20 -36.06 51.27
C THR A 82 -4.78 -34.65 51.11
N ASP A 83 -4.39 -33.92 50.07
CA ASP A 83 -5.33 -33.50 48.99
C ASP A 83 -4.55 -33.35 47.66
N THR A 84 -5.22 -33.40 46.51
CA THR A 84 -4.60 -33.51 45.18
C THR A 84 -4.69 -32.25 44.34
N GLN A 85 -3.53 -31.66 44.01
CA GLN A 85 -3.40 -30.71 42.89
C GLN A 85 -2.26 -31.12 41.93
N PRO A 86 -2.53 -31.25 40.61
CA PRO A 86 -1.48 -31.35 39.61
C PRO A 86 -0.75 -30.00 39.45
N ARG A 87 0.56 -30.00 39.70
CA ARG A 87 1.43 -28.83 39.53
C ARG A 87 1.48 -28.42 38.04
N PRO A 88 1.19 -27.16 37.67
CA PRO A 88 1.29 -26.73 36.28
C PRO A 88 2.76 -26.74 35.81
N THR A 89 3.03 -27.48 34.73
CA THR A 89 4.32 -27.43 34.05
C THR A 89 4.42 -26.13 33.26
N ALA A 90 5.36 -25.26 33.63
CA ALA A 90 5.67 -24.03 32.90
C ALA A 90 6.35 -24.35 31.56
N GLY A 91 5.56 -24.72 30.55
CA GLY A 91 6.01 -24.78 29.17
C GLY A 91 6.19 -23.36 28.64
N GLN A 92 7.43 -22.95 28.36
CA GLN A 92 7.71 -21.72 27.63
C GLN A 92 7.21 -21.90 26.19
N GLY A 93 6.01 -21.39 25.90
CA GLY A 93 5.46 -21.35 24.55
C GLY A 93 6.26 -20.39 23.69
N THR A 94 7.16 -20.92 22.86
CA THR A 94 7.80 -20.17 21.79
C THR A 94 6.72 -19.76 20.79
N VAL A 95 6.35 -18.47 20.77
CA VAL A 95 5.40 -17.92 19.82
C VAL A 95 6.07 -17.88 18.44
N THR A 96 5.75 -18.86 17.60
CA THR A 96 6.12 -18.86 16.18
C THR A 96 5.27 -17.80 15.47
N PRO A 97 5.85 -16.93 14.61
CA PRO A 97 5.06 -16.07 13.74
C PRO A 97 4.19 -16.91 12.79
N ALA A 98 3.11 -16.32 12.28
CA ALA A 98 2.24 -16.98 11.31
C ALA A 98 3.03 -17.34 10.04
N PRO A 99 2.79 -18.52 9.43
CA PRO A 99 3.48 -18.91 8.20
C PRO A 99 3.04 -18.03 7.03
N SER A 100 3.99 -17.55 6.23
CA SER A 100 3.69 -16.84 4.98
C SER A 100 3.19 -17.80 3.90
N SER A 101 2.18 -17.35 3.13
CA SER A 101 1.75 -17.87 1.83
C SER A 101 1.73 -19.40 1.65
N ALA A 102 0.58 -20.05 1.89
CA ALA A 102 0.38 -21.47 1.63
C ALA A 102 0.17 -21.77 0.12
N ALA A 103 1.24 -21.64 -0.68
CA ALA A 103 1.17 -21.80 -2.13
C ALA A 103 0.99 -23.27 -2.57
N GLY A 104 -0.23 -23.61 -3.04
CA GLY A 104 -0.46 -24.64 -4.07
C GLY A 104 -0.06 -26.09 -3.77
N HIS A 105 0.11 -26.51 -2.52
CA HIS A 105 0.44 -27.90 -2.19
C HIS A 105 -0.77 -28.84 -2.30
N SER A 106 -0.72 -29.79 -3.22
CA SER A 106 -1.74 -30.86 -3.31
C SER A 106 -1.75 -31.74 -2.06
N LEU A 107 -2.93 -32.23 -1.65
CA LEU A 107 -3.09 -33.20 -0.55
C LEU A 107 -2.14 -34.42 -0.63
N HIS A 108 -1.71 -34.79 -1.84
CA HIS A 108 -0.71 -35.83 -2.08
C HIS A 108 0.60 -35.62 -1.30
N ASP A 109 1.06 -34.38 -1.13
CA ASP A 109 2.28 -34.03 -0.38
C ASP A 109 2.17 -34.29 1.13
N TYR A 110 0.94 -34.52 1.61
CA TYR A 110 0.61 -34.75 3.03
C TYR A 110 0.22 -36.22 3.31
N LEU A 111 0.18 -37.09 2.30
CA LEU A 111 -0.11 -38.52 2.45
C LEU A 111 1.04 -39.25 3.16
N ILE A 112 0.75 -39.91 4.28
CA ILE A 112 1.74 -40.61 5.09
C ILE A 112 1.67 -42.13 4.95
N LYS A 113 2.84 -42.78 4.83
CA LYS A 113 2.98 -44.24 4.84
C LYS A 113 3.40 -44.72 6.24
N VAL A 114 2.48 -44.65 7.20
CA VAL A 114 2.69 -45.12 8.59
C VAL A 114 2.26 -46.58 8.73
N PRO A 115 3.08 -47.50 9.29
CA PRO A 115 2.79 -48.94 9.25
C PRO A 115 1.52 -49.39 10.00
N ARG A 116 1.19 -48.76 11.13
CA ARG A 116 -0.04 -48.97 11.91
C ARG A 116 -0.41 -47.69 12.64
N LEU A 117 -1.70 -47.35 12.64
CA LEU A 117 -2.30 -46.28 13.45
C LEU A 117 -3.42 -46.87 14.31
N PRO A 118 -3.74 -46.27 15.49
CA PRO A 118 -4.89 -46.65 16.30
C PRO A 118 -6.23 -46.52 15.54
N ALA A 119 -7.29 -47.10 16.10
CA ALA A 119 -8.65 -46.91 15.59
C ALA A 119 -9.05 -45.42 15.59
N ALA A 120 -9.96 -45.06 14.69
CA ALA A 120 -10.52 -43.72 14.65
C ALA A 120 -11.64 -43.57 15.68
N ASP A 121 -11.81 -42.37 16.23
CA ASP A 121 -12.91 -42.02 17.13
C ASP A 121 -14.24 -41.79 16.38
N ALA A 122 -15.28 -41.35 17.12
CA ALA A 122 -16.58 -41.01 16.55
C ALA A 122 -16.52 -39.91 15.47
N ASN A 123 -15.52 -39.02 15.53
CA ASN A 123 -15.25 -37.94 14.59
C ASN A 123 -14.33 -38.38 13.43
N GLY A 124 -13.90 -39.64 13.38
CA GLY A 124 -12.99 -40.14 12.35
C GLY A 124 -11.53 -39.72 12.56
N LEU A 125 -11.15 -39.25 13.74
CA LEU A 125 -9.78 -38.88 14.09
C LEU A 125 -9.07 -40.07 14.75
N ARG A 126 -7.89 -40.41 14.24
CA ARG A 126 -6.96 -41.37 14.87
C ARG A 126 -5.93 -40.59 15.66
N THR A 127 -5.69 -40.96 16.91
CA THR A 127 -4.75 -40.24 17.80
C THR A 127 -3.60 -41.15 18.20
N LEU A 128 -2.35 -40.72 17.96
CA LEU A 128 -1.13 -41.44 18.33
C LEU A 128 -0.15 -40.48 19.01
N GLY A 129 -0.04 -40.56 20.34
CA GLY A 129 0.59 -39.52 21.14
C GLY A 129 -0.16 -38.19 21.01
N ALA A 130 0.54 -37.06 21.10
CA ALA A 130 -0.03 -35.72 20.89
C ALA A 130 -0.23 -35.37 19.39
N ARG A 131 -0.66 -36.34 18.56
CA ARG A 131 -0.82 -36.16 17.11
C ARG A 131 -2.09 -36.83 16.59
N HIS A 132 -2.84 -36.09 15.77
CA HIS A 132 -4.05 -36.55 15.12
C HIS A 132 -3.83 -36.84 13.63
N TYR A 133 -4.60 -37.78 13.11
CA TYR A 133 -4.53 -38.31 11.76
C TYR A 133 -5.93 -38.63 11.24
N VAL A 134 -6.14 -38.51 9.93
CA VAL A 134 -7.44 -38.69 9.29
C VAL A 134 -7.35 -39.58 8.04
N ASP A 135 -8.36 -40.43 7.85
CA ASP A 135 -8.47 -41.29 6.68
C ASP A 135 -9.06 -40.51 5.49
N VAL A 136 -8.33 -40.46 4.38
CA VAL A 136 -8.69 -39.74 3.15
C VAL A 136 -8.77 -40.71 1.96
N VAL A 137 -9.16 -40.22 0.78
CA VAL A 137 -9.00 -41.00 -0.46
C VAL A 137 -7.51 -41.11 -0.78
N GLY A 138 -7.03 -42.33 -1.03
CA GLY A 138 -5.63 -42.60 -1.37
C GLY A 138 -4.68 -42.87 -0.18
N GLY A 139 -5.09 -42.62 1.07
CA GLY A 139 -4.27 -42.93 2.24
C GLY A 139 -4.72 -42.27 3.54
N VAL A 140 -3.74 -41.86 4.34
CA VAL A 140 -3.94 -41.16 5.63
C VAL A 140 -3.15 -39.85 5.59
N VAL A 141 -3.69 -38.81 6.21
CA VAL A 141 -3.04 -37.50 6.38
C VAL A 141 -2.88 -37.20 7.86
N ALA A 142 -1.76 -36.59 8.26
CA ALA A 142 -1.61 -36.04 9.61
C ALA A 142 -2.25 -34.64 9.65
N VAL A 143 -2.93 -34.31 10.75
CA VAL A 143 -3.61 -33.01 10.90
C VAL A 143 -3.25 -32.33 12.22
N SER A 144 -3.53 -31.02 12.29
CA SER A 144 -3.65 -30.25 13.53
C SER A 144 -4.89 -29.37 13.48
N ARG A 145 -5.47 -29.10 14.65
CA ARG A 145 -6.63 -28.23 14.80
C ARG A 145 -6.18 -26.77 14.92
N ASN A 146 -6.78 -25.85 14.17
CA ASN A 146 -6.66 -24.41 14.38
C ASN A 146 -7.37 -24.06 15.72
N PRO A 147 -6.74 -23.30 16.63
CA PRO A 147 -7.30 -23.04 17.95
C PRO A 147 -8.54 -22.14 17.92
N ASP A 148 -8.59 -21.19 16.97
CA ASP A 148 -9.59 -20.12 16.93
C ASP A 148 -10.87 -20.59 16.23
N THR A 149 -10.74 -21.10 15.00
CA THR A 149 -11.88 -21.60 14.20
C THR A 149 -12.29 -23.02 14.58
N GLY A 150 -11.38 -23.78 15.20
CA GLY A 150 -11.59 -25.17 15.56
C GLY A 150 -11.55 -26.17 14.40
N LEU A 151 -11.25 -25.71 13.19
CA LEU A 151 -11.10 -26.51 11.97
C LEU A 151 -9.80 -27.33 11.97
N TYR A 152 -9.66 -28.31 11.06
CA TYR A 152 -8.48 -29.16 10.96
C TYR A 152 -7.75 -28.95 9.64
N TYR A 153 -6.41 -28.92 9.69
CA TYR A 153 -5.56 -28.66 8.53
C TYR A 153 -4.51 -29.75 8.35
N ALA A 154 -4.22 -30.09 7.08
CA ALA A 154 -3.20 -31.07 6.74
C ALA A 154 -1.78 -30.58 7.11
N ARG A 155 -0.92 -31.48 7.57
CA ARG A 155 0.47 -31.17 7.93
C ARG A 155 1.42 -32.35 7.70
N ARG A 156 2.65 -32.05 7.34
CA ARG A 156 3.71 -33.06 7.19
C ARG A 156 4.22 -33.48 8.56
N LEU A 157 4.81 -34.68 8.64
CA LEU A 157 5.25 -35.26 9.92
C LEU A 157 6.33 -34.46 10.67
N ARG A 158 7.07 -33.59 9.98
CA ARG A 158 8.12 -32.73 10.56
C ARG A 158 7.66 -31.29 10.86
N GLU A 159 6.45 -30.91 10.45
CA GLU A 159 5.92 -29.56 10.66
C GLU A 159 5.36 -29.41 12.08
N ALA A 160 5.60 -28.24 12.69
CA ALA A 160 5.08 -27.86 13.99
C ALA A 160 3.61 -27.37 13.88
N SER A 161 3.36 -26.47 12.93
CA SER A 161 2.03 -25.96 12.55
C SER A 161 1.62 -26.50 11.19
N ALA A 162 0.32 -26.67 10.92
CA ALA A 162 -0.16 -27.04 9.59
C ALA A 162 -0.01 -25.91 8.57
N THR A 163 0.52 -26.26 7.39
CA THR A 163 0.61 -25.42 6.18
C THR A 163 -0.11 -26.04 4.98
N GLY A 164 -0.78 -27.18 5.17
CA GLY A 164 -1.55 -27.87 4.14
C GLY A 164 -3.04 -27.52 4.16
N PRO A 165 -3.80 -28.00 3.16
CA PRO A 165 -5.18 -27.60 2.95
C PRO A 165 -6.12 -27.88 4.13
N LEU A 166 -7.24 -27.16 4.13
CA LEU A 166 -8.34 -27.37 5.05
C LEU A 166 -8.93 -28.78 4.85
N MET A 167 -9.09 -29.51 5.95
CA MET A 167 -9.67 -30.84 6.00
C MET A 167 -10.97 -30.82 6.78
N MET A 168 -12.04 -31.35 6.20
CA MET A 168 -13.31 -31.59 6.90
C MET A 168 -13.81 -33.02 6.66
N ARG A 169 -14.64 -33.51 7.58
CA ARG A 169 -15.24 -34.84 7.47
C ARG A 169 -16.53 -34.79 6.67
N ASP A 170 -16.55 -35.57 5.60
CA ASP A 170 -17.74 -35.82 4.80
C ASP A 170 -18.82 -36.51 5.67
N ALA A 171 -20.00 -35.89 5.74
CA ALA A 171 -21.11 -36.36 6.56
C ALA A 171 -21.76 -37.66 6.02
N GLN A 172 -21.68 -37.92 4.72
CA GLN A 172 -22.28 -39.06 4.02
C GLN A 172 -21.30 -40.23 3.92
N HIS A 173 -20.06 -39.97 3.48
CA HIS A 173 -19.02 -40.97 3.27
C HIS A 173 -18.14 -41.24 4.50
N LYS A 174 -18.27 -40.42 5.56
CA LYS A 174 -17.59 -40.56 6.88
C LYS A 174 -16.05 -40.50 6.84
N ARG A 175 -15.45 -40.24 5.68
CA ARG A 175 -14.02 -39.96 5.47
C ARG A 175 -13.72 -38.47 5.57
N TRP A 176 -12.45 -38.11 5.69
CA TRP A 176 -12.03 -36.72 5.55
C TRP A 176 -11.68 -36.41 4.10
N VAL A 177 -11.99 -35.18 3.70
CA VAL A 177 -11.74 -34.64 2.38
C VAL A 177 -11.12 -33.25 2.51
N GLU A 178 -10.34 -32.87 1.51
CA GLU A 178 -9.94 -31.48 1.30
C GLU A 178 -11.19 -30.61 1.06
N GLN A 179 -11.16 -29.38 1.54
CA GLN A 179 -12.17 -28.35 1.30
C GLN A 179 -11.52 -27.19 0.57
N GLN A 180 -12.29 -26.52 -0.30
CA GLN A 180 -11.89 -25.29 -0.95
C GLN A 180 -12.70 -24.13 -0.33
N PRO A 181 -12.11 -23.34 0.59
CA PRO A 181 -12.81 -22.18 1.17
C PRO A 181 -13.23 -21.14 0.13
N TYR A 182 -12.53 -21.10 -1.01
CA TYR A 182 -12.86 -20.24 -2.14
C TYR A 182 -14.27 -20.50 -2.72
N ASP A 183 -14.79 -21.73 -2.60
CA ASP A 183 -16.14 -22.10 -3.07
C ASP A 183 -17.25 -21.81 -2.02
N TRP A 184 -16.91 -21.34 -0.81
CA TRP A 184 -17.88 -21.17 0.28
C TRP A 184 -18.71 -19.89 0.15
N ASP A 185 -20.01 -19.96 0.45
CA ASP A 185 -20.88 -18.80 0.59
C ASP A 185 -20.66 -18.05 1.91
N GLU A 186 -21.13 -16.80 2.00
CA GLU A 186 -20.96 -15.96 3.20
C GLU A 186 -21.60 -16.57 4.47
N PRO A 187 -22.81 -17.17 4.42
CA PRO A 187 -23.35 -17.98 5.51
C PRO A 187 -22.40 -19.06 6.02
N THR A 188 -21.72 -19.78 5.12
CA THR A 188 -20.76 -20.84 5.49
C THR A 188 -19.44 -20.27 6.01
N LEU A 189 -18.96 -19.15 5.47
CA LEU A 189 -17.79 -18.44 5.99
C LEU A 189 -18.00 -17.99 7.44
N ILE A 190 -19.18 -17.45 7.78
CA ILE A 190 -19.49 -17.05 9.16
C ILE A 190 -19.68 -18.27 10.08
N ARG A 191 -20.41 -19.31 9.62
CA ARG A 191 -20.60 -20.55 10.40
C ARG A 191 -19.29 -21.20 10.86
N HIS A 192 -18.23 -21.11 10.06
CA HIS A 192 -16.94 -21.72 10.36
C HIS A 192 -16.01 -20.89 11.26
N LEU A 193 -16.44 -19.72 11.74
CA LEU A 193 -15.72 -18.93 12.75
C LEU A 193 -15.82 -19.55 14.15
N GLY A 194 -16.56 -20.66 14.29
CA GLY A 194 -16.73 -21.41 15.54
C GLY A 194 -17.98 -21.01 16.32
N GLU A 195 -18.03 -21.45 17.58
CA GLU A 195 -19.20 -21.33 18.47
C GLU A 195 -19.73 -19.90 18.61
N GLN A 196 -18.84 -18.89 18.59
CA GLN A 196 -19.19 -17.46 18.67
C GLN A 196 -20.12 -16.99 17.54
N ALA A 197 -20.08 -17.63 16.38
CA ALA A 197 -20.87 -17.27 15.20
C ALA A 197 -22.13 -18.14 15.00
N GLN A 198 -22.41 -19.09 15.91
CA GLN A 198 -23.51 -20.04 15.73
C GLN A 198 -24.87 -19.32 15.74
N GLY A 199 -25.64 -19.51 14.66
CA GLY A 199 -26.95 -18.89 14.47
C GLY A 199 -26.90 -17.49 13.87
N LEU A 200 -25.73 -17.00 13.48
CA LEU A 200 -25.55 -15.69 12.82
C LEU A 200 -25.52 -15.79 11.28
N GLU A 201 -25.66 -16.97 10.69
CA GLU A 201 -25.52 -17.18 9.24
C GLU A 201 -26.45 -16.31 8.38
N SER A 202 -27.64 -15.97 8.86
CA SER A 202 -28.58 -15.06 8.19
C SER A 202 -28.12 -13.61 8.12
N PHE A 203 -27.16 -13.22 8.95
CA PHE A 203 -26.60 -11.86 9.03
C PHE A 203 -25.22 -11.74 8.36
N ALA A 204 -24.77 -12.78 7.65
CA ALA A 204 -23.37 -12.87 7.20
C ALA A 204 -22.90 -11.68 6.36
N ARG A 205 -23.70 -11.24 5.37
CA ARG A 205 -23.46 -10.04 4.57
C ARG A 205 -23.31 -8.79 5.43
N THR A 206 -24.21 -8.61 6.38
CA THR A 206 -24.24 -7.47 7.29
C THR A 206 -23.02 -7.47 8.21
N ILE A 207 -22.65 -8.61 8.78
CA ILE A 207 -21.47 -8.78 9.64
C ILE A 207 -20.18 -8.44 8.88
N LEU A 208 -20.05 -8.87 7.62
CA LEU A 208 -18.90 -8.55 6.77
C LEU A 208 -18.83 -7.05 6.43
N ALA A 209 -19.94 -6.45 6.00
CA ALA A 209 -20.02 -5.02 5.70
C ALA A 209 -19.77 -4.12 6.95
N VAL A 210 -20.33 -4.51 8.10
CA VAL A 210 -20.19 -3.79 9.38
C VAL A 210 -18.78 -3.92 9.94
N SER A 211 -18.14 -5.10 9.86
CA SER A 211 -16.74 -5.25 10.24
C SER A 211 -15.76 -4.60 9.26
N GLY A 212 -16.21 -4.34 8.02
CA GLY A 212 -15.38 -3.81 6.93
C GLY A 212 -14.43 -4.84 6.35
N VAL A 213 -14.82 -6.12 6.36
CA VAL A 213 -14.00 -7.27 5.97
C VAL A 213 -14.62 -7.96 4.74
N ASP A 214 -13.81 -8.12 3.70
CA ASP A 214 -14.19 -8.77 2.45
C ASP A 214 -14.44 -10.28 2.63
N ALA A 215 -15.50 -10.81 2.04
CA ALA A 215 -15.86 -12.22 2.12
C ALA A 215 -14.71 -13.15 1.67
N ASN A 216 -14.05 -12.81 0.56
CA ASN A 216 -12.95 -13.60 0.01
C ASN A 216 -11.65 -13.41 0.82
N ALA A 217 -11.51 -12.33 1.60
CA ALA A 217 -10.44 -12.25 2.60
C ALA A 217 -10.64 -13.25 3.75
N VAL A 218 -11.90 -13.56 4.09
CA VAL A 218 -12.23 -14.69 5.00
C VAL A 218 -11.96 -16.04 4.31
N ARG A 219 -12.22 -16.18 3.00
CA ARG A 219 -11.84 -17.37 2.21
C ARG A 219 -10.33 -17.60 2.25
N ARG A 220 -9.52 -16.55 2.04
CA ARG A 220 -8.05 -16.55 2.19
C ARG A 220 -7.60 -16.97 3.60
N MET A 221 -8.17 -16.34 4.64
CA MET A 221 -7.90 -16.66 6.05
C MET A 221 -8.10 -18.15 6.35
N TYR A 222 -9.19 -18.75 5.84
CA TYR A 222 -9.42 -20.19 5.95
C TYR A 222 -8.44 -21.02 5.10
N ALA A 223 -8.12 -20.62 3.87
CA ALA A 223 -7.22 -21.37 3.01
C ALA A 223 -5.79 -21.45 3.56
N ASN A 224 -5.29 -20.34 4.11
CA ASN A 224 -3.94 -20.20 4.66
C ASN A 224 -3.77 -20.72 6.11
N ASN A 225 -4.82 -21.22 6.76
CA ASN A 225 -4.81 -21.58 8.19
C ASN A 225 -4.41 -20.39 9.10
N GLU A 226 -4.92 -19.19 8.81
CA GLU A 226 -4.62 -18.00 9.60
C GLU A 226 -5.46 -17.93 10.90
N ARG A 227 -5.10 -16.99 11.79
CA ARG A 227 -5.95 -16.58 12.91
C ARG A 227 -7.16 -15.80 12.41
N ILE A 228 -8.25 -15.77 13.17
CA ILE A 228 -9.45 -15.01 12.76
C ILE A 228 -9.10 -13.51 12.61
N ILE A 229 -9.71 -12.88 11.62
CA ILE A 229 -9.56 -11.45 11.32
C ILE A 229 -10.13 -10.63 12.50
N PRO A 230 -9.33 -9.79 13.21
CA PRO A 230 -9.72 -9.26 14.52
C PRO A 230 -11.02 -8.44 14.52
N LEU A 231 -11.26 -7.60 13.50
CA LEU A 231 -12.48 -6.79 13.42
C LEU A 231 -13.73 -7.61 13.06
N LEU A 232 -13.56 -8.71 12.29
CA LEU A 232 -14.64 -9.67 12.04
C LEU A 232 -14.99 -10.42 13.33
N GLN A 233 -13.97 -10.88 14.08
CA GLN A 233 -14.16 -11.58 15.34
C GLN A 233 -14.84 -10.71 16.41
N ASP A 234 -14.42 -9.45 16.52
CA ASP A 234 -15.03 -8.47 17.42
C ASP A 234 -16.47 -8.12 17.03
N THR A 235 -16.75 -7.89 15.73
CA THR A 235 -18.12 -7.64 15.24
C THR A 235 -19.03 -8.85 15.49
N VAL A 236 -18.54 -10.07 15.28
CA VAL A 236 -19.28 -11.32 15.58
C VAL A 236 -19.57 -11.44 17.08
N ALA A 237 -18.58 -11.22 17.95
CA ALA A 237 -18.77 -11.28 19.40
C ALA A 237 -19.79 -10.23 19.90
N ARG A 238 -19.84 -9.06 19.25
CA ARG A 238 -20.80 -7.99 19.55
C ARG A 238 -22.22 -8.32 19.04
N TRP A 239 -22.33 -8.87 17.84
CA TRP A 239 -23.61 -9.39 17.31
C TRP A 239 -24.19 -10.52 18.18
N ARG A 240 -23.31 -11.36 18.72
CA ARG A 240 -23.65 -12.43 19.66
C ARG A 240 -24.17 -11.86 20.98
N LEU A 241 -23.48 -10.87 21.55
CA LEU A 241 -23.89 -10.20 22.80
C LEU A 241 -25.21 -9.44 22.69
N ASP A 242 -25.46 -8.74 21.58
CA ASP A 242 -26.73 -8.05 21.32
C ASP A 242 -27.92 -9.03 21.32
N ARG A 243 -27.77 -10.15 20.61
CA ARG A 243 -28.79 -11.22 20.60
C ARG A 243 -28.97 -11.88 21.97
N GLU A 244 -27.91 -12.09 22.73
CA GLU A 244 -28.02 -12.63 24.10
C GLU A 244 -28.66 -11.66 25.10
N ILE A 245 -28.78 -10.38 24.77
CA ILE A 245 -29.51 -9.38 25.55
C ILE A 245 -30.98 -9.35 25.10
N ALA A 246 -31.27 -9.39 23.80
CA ALA A 246 -32.63 -9.57 23.28
C ALA A 246 -33.28 -10.86 23.82
N ASP A 247 -32.59 -12.00 23.71
CA ASP A 247 -32.98 -13.32 24.25
C ASP A 247 -33.22 -13.32 25.78
N LEU A 248 -32.79 -12.28 26.51
CA LEU A 248 -33.06 -12.10 27.95
C LEU A 248 -34.22 -11.15 28.22
N SER A 249 -34.36 -10.07 27.43
CA SER A 249 -35.52 -9.16 27.47
C SER A 249 -36.84 -9.88 27.17
N ASP A 250 -36.82 -10.87 26.27
CA ASP A 250 -38.00 -11.66 25.89
C ASP A 250 -38.44 -12.73 26.92
N ARG A 251 -37.77 -12.83 28.09
CA ARG A 251 -38.08 -13.86 29.12
C ARG A 251 -38.92 -13.30 30.28
N PRO A 252 -40.21 -13.66 30.39
CA PRO A 252 -41.12 -13.03 31.36
C PRO A 252 -40.88 -13.39 32.83
N ASP A 253 -40.10 -14.44 33.14
CA ASP A 253 -40.02 -15.02 34.50
C ASP A 253 -38.88 -14.47 35.39
N ALA A 254 -38.03 -13.58 34.85
CA ALA A 254 -36.85 -13.09 35.54
C ALA A 254 -37.20 -12.21 36.77
N HIS A 255 -37.05 -12.75 37.98
CA HIS A 255 -37.30 -12.06 39.25
C HIS A 255 -36.25 -10.96 39.61
N SER A 256 -35.49 -10.47 38.64
CA SER A 256 -34.68 -9.25 38.75
C SER A 256 -35.61 -8.03 38.82
N LYS A 257 -35.47 -7.23 39.87
CA LYS A 257 -36.13 -5.92 39.92
C LYS A 257 -35.47 -4.99 38.90
N GLU A 258 -36.32 -4.30 38.13
CA GLU A 258 -35.99 -3.46 36.98
C GLU A 258 -35.43 -4.25 35.77
N PRO A 259 -35.91 -3.97 34.54
CA PRO A 259 -35.21 -4.41 33.34
C PRO A 259 -33.88 -3.64 33.28
N ALA A 260 -32.76 -4.35 33.22
CA ALA A 260 -31.47 -3.70 33.03
C ALA A 260 -31.44 -2.99 31.67
N ASP A 261 -31.02 -1.72 31.66
CA ASP A 261 -30.78 -0.97 30.43
C ASP A 261 -29.91 -1.80 29.46
N PRO A 262 -30.40 -2.11 28.23
CA PRO A 262 -29.65 -2.88 27.25
C PRO A 262 -28.28 -2.28 26.93
N LEU A 263 -28.14 -0.94 26.95
CA LEU A 263 -26.88 -0.25 26.68
C LEU A 263 -25.86 -0.51 27.80
N ALA A 264 -26.25 -0.31 29.06
CA ALA A 264 -25.41 -0.62 30.22
C ALA A 264 -25.09 -2.12 30.34
N LEU A 265 -26.06 -3.00 30.08
CA LEU A 265 -25.86 -4.45 30.13
C LEU A 265 -24.90 -4.93 29.03
N PHE A 266 -25.02 -4.38 27.82
CA PHE A 266 -24.10 -4.64 26.72
C PHE A 266 -22.70 -4.12 27.03
N ALA A 267 -22.58 -2.88 27.51
CA ALA A 267 -21.29 -2.27 27.84
C ALA A 267 -20.53 -3.10 28.89
N GLU A 268 -21.21 -3.55 29.96
CA GLU A 268 -20.59 -4.36 31.01
C GLU A 268 -20.21 -5.76 30.51
N ARG A 269 -21.10 -6.45 29.77
CA ARG A 269 -20.77 -7.78 29.21
C ARG A 269 -19.64 -7.72 28.20
N TYR A 270 -19.64 -6.72 27.32
CA TYR A 270 -18.57 -6.52 26.35
C TYR A 270 -17.25 -6.19 27.04
N ARG A 271 -17.26 -5.35 28.09
CA ARG A 271 -16.08 -5.04 28.92
C ARG A 271 -15.49 -6.28 29.60
N ILE A 272 -16.34 -7.20 30.09
CA ILE A 272 -15.89 -8.49 30.65
C ILE A 272 -15.33 -9.41 29.56
N ALA A 273 -16.01 -9.53 28.41
CA ALA A 273 -15.59 -10.38 27.31
C ALA A 273 -14.26 -9.93 26.67
N THR A 274 -13.98 -8.63 26.67
CA THR A 274 -12.80 -7.97 26.08
C THR A 274 -11.81 -7.42 27.11
N GLN A 275 -11.82 -7.95 28.33
CA GLN A 275 -10.77 -7.66 29.31
C GLN A 275 -9.45 -8.34 28.90
N ALA A 276 -8.35 -7.57 28.88
CA ALA A 276 -7.03 -8.02 28.46
C ALA A 276 -6.63 -9.38 29.05
N ARG A 277 -6.37 -10.36 28.18
CA ARG A 277 -5.93 -11.72 28.60
C ARG A 277 -4.42 -11.87 28.74
N SER A 278 -3.64 -10.88 28.29
CA SER A 278 -2.19 -10.82 28.42
C SER A 278 -1.75 -9.45 28.93
N ALA A 279 -0.65 -9.41 29.69
CA ALA A 279 -0.06 -8.16 30.18
C ALA A 279 0.35 -7.24 29.03
N GLN A 280 0.79 -7.81 27.91
CA GLN A 280 1.17 -7.09 26.69
C GLN A 280 -0.03 -6.37 26.06
N ALA A 281 -1.16 -7.07 25.89
CA ALA A 281 -2.39 -6.45 25.39
C ALA A 281 -2.92 -5.39 26.37
N GLN A 282 -2.77 -5.60 27.68
CA GLN A 282 -3.21 -4.64 28.70
C GLN A 282 -2.42 -3.32 28.64
N VAL A 283 -1.10 -3.36 28.44
CA VAL A 283 -0.28 -2.16 28.24
C VAL A 283 -0.70 -1.40 26.97
N ILE A 284 -0.98 -2.11 25.87
CA ILE A 284 -1.46 -1.52 24.61
C ILE A 284 -2.84 -0.86 24.81
N GLN A 285 -3.82 -1.54 25.40
CA GLN A 285 -5.14 -0.97 25.71
C GLN A 285 -5.07 0.24 26.67
N THR A 286 -4.13 0.25 27.61
CA THR A 286 -3.95 1.36 28.57
C THR A 286 -3.39 2.60 27.88
N ARG A 287 -2.53 2.44 26.86
CA ARG A 287 -2.05 3.55 26.02
C ARG A 287 -3.11 4.02 25.01
N LEU A 288 -3.84 3.07 24.43
CA LEU A 288 -4.80 3.26 23.34
C LEU A 288 -6.19 2.83 23.77
N ALA A 289 -6.83 3.67 24.59
CA ALA A 289 -8.18 3.45 25.09
C ALA A 289 -9.18 3.30 23.93
N GLY A 290 -10.05 2.30 24.02
CA GLY A 290 -11.05 1.96 22.98
C GLY A 290 -10.69 0.74 22.11
N LEU A 291 -9.45 0.24 22.17
CA LEU A 291 -9.08 -1.01 21.49
C LEU A 291 -9.71 -2.25 22.17
N PRO A 292 -10.42 -3.13 21.43
CA PRO A 292 -10.80 -4.47 21.90
C PRO A 292 -9.57 -5.33 22.22
N ASP A 293 -9.67 -6.23 23.19
CA ASP A 293 -8.58 -7.16 23.56
C ASP A 293 -8.10 -8.00 22.38
N ILE A 294 -8.99 -8.44 21.48
CA ILE A 294 -8.60 -9.19 20.27
C ILE A 294 -7.70 -8.37 19.32
N VAL A 295 -7.91 -7.05 19.25
CA VAL A 295 -7.10 -6.14 18.44
C VAL A 295 -5.76 -5.84 19.13
N ALA A 296 -5.78 -5.61 20.44
CA ALA A 296 -4.56 -5.41 21.23
C ALA A 296 -3.67 -6.68 21.26
N GLN A 297 -4.27 -7.87 21.22
CA GLN A 297 -3.55 -9.14 21.04
C GLN A 297 -2.94 -9.27 19.63
N GLU A 298 -3.61 -8.83 18.57
CA GLU A 298 -3.01 -8.82 17.22
C GLU A 298 -1.79 -7.88 17.17
N LEU A 299 -1.92 -6.67 17.72
CA LEU A 299 -0.82 -5.71 17.83
C LEU A 299 0.36 -6.24 18.66
N ALA A 300 0.10 -6.96 19.75
CA ALA A 300 1.13 -7.64 20.53
C ALA A 300 1.77 -8.83 19.79
N ALA A 301 1.02 -9.53 18.92
CA ALA A 301 1.51 -10.67 18.17
C ALA A 301 2.39 -10.29 16.95
N ILE A 302 2.20 -9.09 16.38
CA ILE A 302 3.04 -8.53 15.30
C ILE A 302 4.19 -7.65 15.83
N ALA A 303 4.39 -7.61 17.14
CA ALA A 303 5.50 -6.92 17.79
C ALA A 303 6.82 -7.72 17.63
N THR A 304 7.89 -7.04 17.22
CA THR A 304 9.24 -7.62 17.19
C THR A 304 9.75 -7.96 18.60
N PRO A 305 10.76 -8.83 18.77
CA PRO A 305 11.31 -9.16 20.09
C PRO A 305 11.80 -7.95 20.90
N ALA A 306 12.26 -6.88 20.25
CA ALA A 306 12.66 -5.63 20.91
C ALA A 306 11.45 -4.79 21.35
N GLU A 307 10.41 -4.71 20.52
CA GLU A 307 9.13 -4.05 20.86
C GLU A 307 8.42 -4.77 22.01
N LEU A 308 8.45 -6.11 22.04
CA LEU A 308 7.93 -6.92 23.14
C LEU A 308 8.64 -6.65 24.47
N GLN A 309 9.95 -6.32 24.46
CA GLN A 309 10.68 -5.91 25.66
C GLN A 309 10.27 -4.51 26.13
N GLN A 310 10.03 -3.57 25.21
CA GLN A 310 9.51 -2.24 25.55
C GLN A 310 8.11 -2.34 26.19
N ILE A 311 7.21 -3.15 25.61
CA ILE A 311 5.88 -3.41 26.17
C ILE A 311 5.98 -4.05 27.56
N GLN A 312 6.92 -4.98 27.78
CA GLN A 312 7.17 -5.57 29.11
C GLN A 312 7.68 -4.54 30.15
N SER A 313 8.34 -3.46 29.71
CA SER A 313 8.68 -2.31 30.57
C SER A 313 7.55 -1.29 30.76
N GLY A 314 6.37 -1.52 30.16
CA GLY A 314 5.19 -0.64 30.25
C GLY A 314 5.09 0.43 29.15
N THR A 315 5.97 0.40 28.13
CA THR A 315 6.02 1.41 27.06
C THR A 315 5.53 0.82 25.74
N VAL A 316 4.58 1.48 25.08
CA VAL A 316 4.17 1.11 23.71
C VAL A 316 5.15 1.74 22.69
N PRO A 317 5.77 0.96 21.80
CA PRO A 317 6.62 1.47 20.72
C PRO A 317 5.83 2.31 19.72
N ALA A 318 6.44 3.37 19.19
CA ALA A 318 5.79 4.32 18.27
C ALA A 318 5.11 3.64 17.07
N ARG A 319 5.76 2.63 16.45
CA ARG A 319 5.16 1.86 15.35
C ARG A 319 3.81 1.26 15.76
N LEU A 320 3.78 0.52 16.85
CA LEU A 320 2.57 -0.15 17.36
C LEU A 320 1.52 0.86 17.86
N GLU A 321 1.95 2.05 18.31
CA GLU A 321 1.03 3.14 18.62
C GLU A 321 0.30 3.61 17.35
N THR A 322 1.02 3.86 16.24
CA THR A 322 0.41 4.20 14.95
C THR A 322 -0.46 3.07 14.40
N LEU A 323 -0.02 1.80 14.47
CA LEU A 323 -0.85 0.66 14.03
C LEU A 323 -2.16 0.59 14.82
N GLY A 324 -2.14 0.92 16.10
CA GLY A 324 -3.34 0.97 16.94
C GLY A 324 -4.20 2.22 16.73
N GLN A 325 -3.63 3.35 16.29
CA GLN A 325 -4.38 4.53 15.85
C GLN A 325 -5.19 4.24 14.57
N TRP A 326 -4.57 3.57 13.59
CA TRP A 326 -5.28 3.00 12.43
C TRP A 326 -6.43 2.07 12.87
N ALA A 327 -6.16 1.16 13.82
CA ALA A 327 -7.19 0.27 14.34
C ALA A 327 -8.34 1.02 15.02
N LEU A 328 -8.08 2.08 15.79
CA LEU A 328 -9.11 2.91 16.43
C LEU A 328 -10.02 3.61 15.41
N GLN A 329 -9.49 4.08 14.28
CA GLN A 329 -10.28 4.60 13.17
C GLN A 329 -11.22 3.52 12.61
N ASP A 330 -10.70 2.33 12.36
CA ASP A 330 -11.48 1.19 11.83
C ASP A 330 -12.58 0.74 12.80
N ILE A 331 -12.28 0.70 14.10
CA ILE A 331 -13.23 0.38 15.16
C ILE A 331 -14.36 1.41 15.18
N ARG A 332 -14.07 2.72 15.13
CA ARG A 332 -15.10 3.78 15.09
C ARG A 332 -16.03 3.63 13.89
N LEU A 333 -15.47 3.38 12.70
CA LEU A 333 -16.27 3.04 11.53
C LEU A 333 -17.18 1.85 11.80
N SER A 334 -16.66 0.72 12.31
CA SER A 334 -17.51 -0.44 12.60
C SER A 334 -18.59 -0.13 13.65
N ARG A 335 -18.30 0.63 14.71
CA ARG A 335 -19.31 1.06 15.70
C ARG A 335 -20.41 1.93 15.10
N ALA A 336 -20.09 2.77 14.11
CA ALA A 336 -21.08 3.58 13.42
C ALA A 336 -22.11 2.70 12.68
N TYR A 337 -21.64 1.73 11.88
CA TYR A 337 -22.50 0.81 11.13
C TYR A 337 -23.20 -0.22 12.03
N GLU A 338 -22.56 -0.67 13.12
CA GLU A 338 -23.21 -1.56 14.11
C GLU A 338 -24.52 -0.97 14.64
N GLY A 339 -24.53 0.32 14.97
CA GLY A 339 -25.73 1.02 15.45
C GLY A 339 -26.83 1.20 14.39
N LEU A 340 -26.63 0.79 13.14
CA LEU A 340 -27.73 0.61 12.19
C LEU A 340 -28.49 -0.69 12.43
N TYR A 341 -27.87 -1.73 13.00
CA TYR A 341 -28.42 -3.11 13.03
C TYR A 341 -28.54 -3.73 14.42
N LEU A 342 -27.72 -3.34 15.39
CA LEU A 342 -27.73 -3.83 16.77
C LEU A 342 -28.55 -2.89 17.65
N ASN A 343 -29.41 -3.44 18.51
CA ASN A 343 -30.33 -2.65 19.35
C ASN A 343 -29.73 -2.26 20.70
N SER A 344 -28.75 -3.03 21.19
CA SER A 344 -28.13 -2.87 22.52
C SER A 344 -26.88 -1.96 22.49
N VAL A 345 -26.70 -1.15 21.44
CA VAL A 345 -25.52 -0.26 21.28
C VAL A 345 -25.95 1.16 20.93
N SER A 346 -25.12 2.14 21.29
CA SER A 346 -25.32 3.54 20.90
C SER A 346 -23.98 4.21 20.59
N SER A 347 -23.91 4.93 19.48
CA SER A 347 -22.75 5.74 19.10
C SER A 347 -23.20 7.08 18.52
N ALA A 348 -22.45 8.15 18.79
CA ALA A 348 -22.63 9.43 18.10
C ALA A 348 -22.18 9.33 16.62
N ASP A 349 -21.25 8.44 16.33
CA ASP A 349 -20.79 8.16 14.96
C ASP A 349 -21.89 7.47 14.13
N THR A 350 -22.80 6.72 14.76
CA THR A 350 -24.00 6.16 14.11
C THR A 350 -24.99 7.26 13.71
N ALA A 351 -25.35 8.17 14.62
CA ALA A 351 -26.25 9.28 14.31
C ALA A 351 -25.69 10.18 13.19
N ARG A 352 -24.37 10.33 13.14
CA ARG A 352 -23.62 10.99 12.06
C ARG A 352 -23.71 10.24 10.73
N LEU A 353 -23.51 8.91 10.74
CA LEU A 353 -23.70 8.05 9.57
C LEU A 353 -25.13 8.14 9.03
N MET A 354 -26.14 8.09 9.90
CA MET A 354 -27.55 8.24 9.54
C MET A 354 -27.85 9.62 8.92
N LEU A 355 -27.38 10.71 9.54
CA LEU A 355 -27.59 12.07 9.03
C LEU A 355 -26.93 12.29 7.67
N HIS A 356 -25.64 11.97 7.50
CA HIS A 356 -24.97 12.16 6.22
C HIS A 356 -25.43 11.18 5.12
N THR A 357 -26.09 10.07 5.50
CA THR A 357 -26.79 9.19 4.55
C THR A 357 -28.05 9.85 3.97
N LEU A 358 -28.76 10.64 4.77
CA LEU A 358 -29.89 11.44 4.28
C LEU A 358 -29.40 12.63 3.43
N ASP A 359 -28.30 13.26 3.85
CA ASP A 359 -27.63 14.37 3.14
C ASP A 359 -27.07 13.98 1.75
N SER A 360 -26.52 12.77 1.60
CA SER A 360 -25.77 12.38 0.40
C SER A 360 -26.62 11.81 -0.75
N HIS A 361 -27.78 11.23 -0.44
CA HIS A 361 -28.60 10.49 -1.39
C HIS A 361 -29.83 11.25 -1.88
N TYR A 362 -30.02 12.47 -1.39
CA TYR A 362 -31.02 13.42 -1.86
C TYR A 362 -30.33 14.73 -2.22
N VAL A 363 -30.84 15.45 -3.23
CA VAL A 363 -30.50 16.87 -3.41
C VAL A 363 -31.33 17.66 -2.41
N LEU A 364 -31.01 17.49 -1.12
CA LEU A 364 -31.60 18.29 -0.06
C LEU A 364 -31.02 19.70 -0.16
N ASP A 365 -31.77 20.54 -0.85
CA ASP A 365 -31.96 21.92 -0.40
C ASP A 365 -32.60 21.83 1.00
N PHE A 366 -31.76 21.53 2.00
CA PHE A 366 -32.14 21.28 3.39
C PHE A 366 -32.57 22.63 3.98
N ALA A 367 -33.81 23.03 3.67
CA ALA A 367 -34.44 24.25 4.14
C ALA A 367 -34.53 24.30 5.68
N ALA A 368 -34.33 23.15 6.33
CA ALA A 368 -34.03 22.99 7.74
C ALA A 368 -32.53 22.71 8.00
N TRP A 369 -31.91 23.53 8.86
CA TRP A 369 -30.66 23.19 9.54
C TRP A 369 -30.97 22.27 10.74
N ILE A 370 -30.19 21.21 10.94
CA ILE A 370 -30.37 20.24 12.03
C ILE A 370 -29.09 20.18 12.88
N ASP A 371 -29.19 20.57 14.14
CA ASP A 371 -28.16 20.29 15.16
C ASP A 371 -28.52 19.04 15.98
N ILE A 372 -27.52 18.23 16.34
CA ILE A 372 -27.64 17.22 17.39
C ILE A 372 -26.88 17.70 18.63
N HIS A 373 -27.59 17.83 19.75
CA HIS A 373 -27.04 18.29 21.03
C HIS A 373 -26.96 17.17 22.07
N ASP A 374 -25.93 17.23 22.92
CA ASP A 374 -25.75 16.32 24.05
C ASP A 374 -26.50 16.79 25.31
N GLY A 375 -27.33 15.90 25.88
CA GLY A 375 -27.97 16.02 27.19
C GLY A 375 -29.13 17.01 27.31
N ARG A 376 -29.10 18.15 26.61
CA ARG A 376 -30.16 19.18 26.62
C ARG A 376 -30.20 20.05 25.37
N TYR A 377 -31.30 20.79 25.17
CA TYR A 377 -31.34 21.92 24.23
C TYR A 377 -30.29 22.98 24.65
N GLY A 378 -29.58 23.59 23.71
CA GLY A 378 -28.37 24.37 23.98
C GLY A 378 -27.26 23.59 24.72
N GLY A 379 -27.13 22.28 24.43
CA GLY A 379 -26.07 21.40 24.95
C GLY A 379 -24.76 21.50 24.17
N LYS A 380 -23.86 20.51 24.31
CA LYS A 380 -22.70 20.38 23.42
C LYS A 380 -23.21 19.95 22.04
N VAL A 381 -22.87 20.69 20.99
CA VAL A 381 -23.13 20.26 19.61
C VAL A 381 -22.26 19.03 19.29
N LEU A 382 -22.89 17.96 18.82
CA LEU A 382 -22.27 16.68 18.43
C LEU A 382 -22.14 16.58 16.90
N ILE A 383 -23.16 17.04 16.18
CA ILE A 383 -23.31 17.04 14.72
C ILE A 383 -24.11 18.31 14.35
N SER A 384 -23.79 18.92 13.21
CA SER A 384 -24.61 19.94 12.55
C SER A 384 -24.75 19.57 11.07
N LEU A 385 -25.92 19.81 10.47
CA LEU A 385 -26.22 19.48 9.07
C LEU A 385 -27.13 20.55 8.44
N GLY A 386 -27.02 20.73 7.12
CA GLY A 386 -27.84 21.65 6.32
C GLY A 386 -27.15 22.98 6.00
N SER A 387 -27.86 23.86 5.28
CA SER A 387 -27.34 25.17 4.87
C SER A 387 -27.27 26.15 6.05
N PRO A 388 -26.17 26.93 6.22
CA PRO A 388 -26.11 28.01 7.20
C PRO A 388 -27.23 29.05 7.05
N ASP A 389 -27.75 29.23 5.84
CA ASP A 389 -28.81 30.18 5.50
C ASP A 389 -30.23 29.56 5.57
N ALA A 390 -30.36 28.31 6.04
CA ALA A 390 -31.64 27.62 6.21
C ALA A 390 -32.59 28.39 7.15
N MET A 391 -33.82 28.63 6.68
CA MET A 391 -34.86 29.37 7.41
C MET A 391 -35.54 28.54 8.50
N ILE A 392 -35.66 27.22 8.31
CA ILE A 392 -36.11 26.30 9.34
C ILE A 392 -34.89 25.86 10.15
N ARG A 393 -35.04 25.71 11.47
CA ARG A 393 -33.98 25.18 12.34
C ARG A 393 -34.59 24.19 13.33
N HIS A 394 -33.98 23.03 13.43
CA HIS A 394 -34.38 21.95 14.32
C HIS A 394 -33.20 21.49 15.18
N THR A 395 -33.47 20.96 16.36
CA THR A 395 -32.45 20.40 17.25
C THR A 395 -32.90 19.05 17.79
N LEU A 396 -32.10 18.01 17.56
CA LEU A 396 -32.26 16.71 18.20
C LEU A 396 -31.40 16.65 19.46
N VAL A 397 -32.01 16.54 20.62
CA VAL A 397 -31.32 16.37 21.89
C VAL A 397 -31.18 14.89 22.19
N LYS A 398 -29.94 14.39 22.27
CA LYS A 398 -29.66 13.05 22.78
C LYS A 398 -29.76 13.03 24.31
N THR A 399 -30.55 12.13 24.86
CA THR A 399 -30.69 11.97 26.32
C THR A 399 -29.61 11.03 26.89
N ALA A 400 -29.44 11.06 28.21
CA ALA A 400 -28.59 10.11 28.92
C ALA A 400 -29.04 8.64 28.81
N ALA A 401 -30.31 8.39 28.42
CA ALA A 401 -30.86 7.06 28.15
C ALA A 401 -30.69 6.62 26.69
N GLY A 402 -29.94 7.38 25.87
CA GLY A 402 -29.68 7.05 24.46
C GLY A 402 -30.79 7.42 23.47
N THR A 403 -31.99 7.76 23.97
CA THR A 403 -33.12 8.31 23.20
C THR A 403 -32.83 9.72 22.67
N TYR A 404 -33.65 10.19 21.73
CA TYR A 404 -33.57 11.51 21.12
C TYR A 404 -34.92 12.23 21.22
N GLN A 405 -34.89 13.56 21.38
CA GLN A 405 -36.07 14.41 21.35
C GLN A 405 -35.85 15.59 20.41
N ALA A 406 -36.78 15.83 19.50
CA ALA A 406 -36.74 16.95 18.55
C ALA A 406 -37.32 18.23 19.14
N PHE A 407 -36.72 19.36 18.79
CA PHE A 407 -37.11 20.71 19.17
C PHE A 407 -37.11 21.64 17.95
N ASP A 408 -37.98 22.65 17.96
CA ASP A 408 -37.96 23.75 17.00
C ASP A 408 -36.91 24.82 17.33
N GLY A 409 -36.76 25.81 16.43
CA GLY A 409 -35.83 26.92 16.56
C GLY A 409 -36.14 27.89 17.73
N GLU A 410 -37.30 27.78 18.37
CA GLU A 410 -37.63 28.51 19.61
C GLU A 410 -37.33 27.67 20.87
N GLY A 411 -36.93 26.40 20.71
CA GLY A 411 -36.62 25.49 21.82
C GLY A 411 -37.84 24.81 22.42
N LYS A 412 -38.97 24.77 21.69
CA LYS A 412 -40.16 24.01 22.08
C LYS A 412 -40.06 22.57 21.54
N PRO A 413 -40.43 21.55 22.34
CA PRO A 413 -40.36 20.16 21.91
C PRO A 413 -41.42 19.83 20.84
N LEU A 414 -41.02 19.03 19.86
CA LEU A 414 -41.86 18.55 18.76
C LEU A 414 -42.43 17.14 19.02
N ASN A 415 -41.69 16.29 19.74
CA ASN A 415 -42.10 14.94 20.16
C ASN A 415 -41.68 14.64 21.62
N HIS A 416 -41.88 13.39 22.06
CA HIS A 416 -41.31 12.89 23.31
C HIS A 416 -39.90 12.29 23.08
N ALA A 417 -39.22 11.84 24.14
CA ALA A 417 -37.89 11.25 23.99
C ALA A 417 -38.00 9.78 23.52
N GLU A 418 -37.71 9.54 22.25
CA GLU A 418 -37.97 8.31 21.50
C GLU A 418 -36.67 7.77 20.87
N ASP A 419 -36.72 6.73 20.03
CA ASP A 419 -35.53 6.31 19.27
C ASP A 419 -35.12 7.37 18.22
N PHE A 420 -33.94 7.20 17.61
CA PHE A 420 -33.43 8.16 16.63
C PHE A 420 -34.33 8.33 15.40
N TYR A 421 -34.93 7.24 14.88
CA TYR A 421 -35.71 7.28 13.66
C TYR A 421 -37.09 7.89 13.88
N ASN A 422 -37.77 7.58 14.99
CA ASN A 422 -38.99 8.31 15.36
C ASN A 422 -38.68 9.80 15.62
N ALA A 423 -37.60 10.13 16.34
CA ALA A 423 -37.27 11.53 16.64
C ALA A 423 -36.86 12.36 15.42
N ILE A 424 -36.01 11.83 14.51
CA ILE A 424 -35.56 12.57 13.33
C ILE A 424 -36.71 12.83 12.35
N MET A 425 -37.73 11.96 12.28
CA MET A 425 -38.91 12.17 11.43
C MET A 425 -39.58 13.53 11.70
N TYR A 426 -39.65 13.98 12.96
CA TYR A 426 -40.18 15.31 13.32
C TYR A 426 -39.33 16.49 12.83
N THR A 427 -38.08 16.25 12.42
CA THR A 427 -37.20 17.27 11.84
C THR A 427 -37.15 17.25 10.31
N LEU A 428 -37.66 16.19 9.67
CA LEU A 428 -37.77 16.06 8.21
C LEU A 428 -39.04 16.75 7.70
N GLY A 429 -38.88 17.58 6.67
CA GLY A 429 -39.99 18.24 5.98
C GLY A 429 -40.80 17.30 5.08
N ASP A 430 -42.01 17.74 4.74
CA ASP A 430 -43.05 16.91 4.11
C ASP A 430 -42.62 16.32 2.75
N ASP A 431 -41.82 17.06 1.97
CA ASP A 431 -41.27 16.61 0.68
C ASP A 431 -40.41 15.34 0.85
N VAL A 432 -39.54 15.33 1.86
CA VAL A 432 -38.63 14.21 2.17
C VAL A 432 -39.44 12.98 2.60
N ARG A 433 -40.52 13.18 3.36
CA ARG A 433 -41.43 12.11 3.77
C ARG A 433 -42.17 11.52 2.57
N HIS A 434 -42.66 12.38 1.66
CA HIS A 434 -43.32 11.96 0.43
C HIS A 434 -42.38 11.16 -0.47
N GLU A 435 -41.13 11.60 -0.66
CA GLU A 435 -40.16 10.88 -1.50
C GLU A 435 -39.73 9.54 -0.88
N LEU A 436 -39.56 9.49 0.46
CA LEU A 436 -39.41 8.24 1.22
C LEU A 436 -40.67 7.35 1.24
N SER A 437 -41.80 7.82 0.69
CA SER A 437 -43.12 7.17 0.76
C SER A 437 -43.58 6.86 2.19
N ILE A 438 -43.31 7.77 3.13
CA ILE A 438 -43.71 7.71 4.54
C ILE A 438 -44.95 8.60 4.75
N PRO A 439 -46.10 8.05 5.18
CA PRO A 439 -47.28 8.84 5.55
C PRO A 439 -47.02 9.82 6.70
N ASP A 440 -47.74 10.94 6.72
CA ASP A 440 -47.60 11.99 7.73
C ASP A 440 -47.90 11.51 9.17
N ASP A 441 -48.73 10.47 9.31
CA ASP A 441 -49.18 9.85 10.56
C ASP A 441 -48.52 8.48 10.85
N ALA A 442 -47.45 8.11 10.13
CA ALA A 442 -46.95 6.73 10.09
C ALA A 442 -46.36 6.18 11.41
N GLY A 443 -45.93 7.03 12.35
CA GLY A 443 -45.27 6.63 13.59
C GLY A 443 -44.14 5.62 13.37
N ASP A 444 -44.16 4.52 14.13
CA ASP A 444 -43.18 3.41 14.03
C ASP A 444 -43.06 2.84 12.61
N VAL A 445 -44.13 2.84 11.80
CA VAL A 445 -44.09 2.37 10.40
C VAL A 445 -43.28 3.34 9.50
N GLY A 446 -43.21 4.61 9.89
CA GLY A 446 -42.31 5.59 9.28
C GLY A 446 -40.87 5.39 9.72
N ALA A 447 -40.64 5.18 11.02
CA ALA A 447 -39.32 4.86 11.57
C ALA A 447 -38.72 3.58 10.96
N ASP A 448 -39.51 2.51 10.81
CA ASP A 448 -39.10 1.26 10.15
C ASP A 448 -38.74 1.46 8.67
N LYS A 449 -39.52 2.27 7.93
CA LYS A 449 -39.22 2.63 6.53
C LYS A 449 -37.92 3.40 6.42
N LEU A 450 -37.73 4.43 7.24
CA LEU A 450 -36.52 5.24 7.28
C LEU A 450 -35.30 4.39 7.67
N SER A 451 -35.44 3.57 8.71
CA SER A 451 -34.42 2.62 9.17
C SER A 451 -34.01 1.64 8.08
N LYS A 452 -34.98 1.05 7.38
CA LYS A 452 -34.72 0.19 6.22
C LYS A 452 -34.01 0.97 5.09
N TRP A 453 -34.47 2.16 4.76
CA TRP A 453 -33.89 2.97 3.68
C TRP A 453 -32.42 3.32 3.96
N VAL A 454 -32.09 3.74 5.19
CA VAL A 454 -30.71 4.02 5.63
C VAL A 454 -29.85 2.75 5.65
N ARG A 455 -30.41 1.60 6.07
CA ARG A 455 -29.73 0.29 6.04
C ARG A 455 -29.44 -0.23 4.64
N GLU A 456 -30.21 0.20 3.63
CA GLU A 456 -30.02 -0.13 2.22
C GLU A 456 -29.08 0.83 1.48
N ARG A 457 -28.92 2.06 1.96
CA ARG A 457 -28.17 3.15 1.29
C ARG A 457 -27.20 3.90 2.23
N PRO A 458 -26.44 3.26 3.14
CA PRO A 458 -25.52 3.99 4.00
C PRO A 458 -24.40 4.62 3.18
N ILE A 459 -23.97 5.85 3.51
CA ILE A 459 -22.76 6.42 2.89
C ILE A 459 -21.59 5.44 3.00
N PRO A 460 -20.71 5.33 1.99
CA PRO A 460 -19.55 4.44 2.05
C PRO A 460 -18.58 4.75 3.20
N ARG A 461 -17.83 3.72 3.64
CA ARG A 461 -16.97 3.82 4.85
C ARG A 461 -15.92 4.93 4.77
N TYR A 462 -15.44 5.30 3.57
CA TYR A 462 -14.52 6.43 3.40
C TYR A 462 -15.22 7.78 3.52
N ARG A 463 -16.45 7.96 2.98
CA ARG A 463 -17.26 9.17 3.20
C ARG A 463 -17.55 9.41 4.67
N LEU A 464 -17.74 8.33 5.43
CA LEU A 464 -17.90 8.45 6.87
C LEU A 464 -16.62 8.96 7.56
N LEU A 465 -15.41 8.62 7.08
CA LEU A 465 -14.16 9.18 7.60
C LEU A 465 -14.09 10.70 7.42
N ASP A 466 -14.50 11.21 6.25
CA ASP A 466 -14.47 12.65 5.93
C ASP A 466 -15.25 13.52 6.93
N VAL A 467 -16.28 12.94 7.58
CA VAL A 467 -17.19 13.65 8.50
C VAL A 467 -16.98 13.30 9.99
N LEU A 468 -16.12 12.32 10.32
CA LEU A 468 -15.89 11.88 11.69
C LEU A 468 -14.94 12.85 12.45
N PRO A 469 -15.40 13.51 13.52
CA PRO A 469 -14.55 14.41 14.31
C PRO A 469 -13.58 13.60 15.17
N GLU A 470 -12.47 14.22 15.57
CA GLU A 470 -11.52 13.66 16.54
C GLU A 470 -10.98 12.27 16.14
N LEU A 471 -10.79 12.03 14.83
CA LEU A 471 -10.01 10.90 14.33
C LEU A 471 -8.52 11.05 14.76
N PRO A 472 -7.82 9.95 15.09
CA PRO A 472 -6.40 10.02 15.40
C PRO A 472 -5.60 10.48 14.17
N ALA A 473 -4.50 11.21 14.39
CA ALA A 473 -3.58 11.55 13.32
C ALA A 473 -2.89 10.28 12.80
N ILE A 474 -2.88 10.09 11.49
CA ILE A 474 -2.38 8.86 10.85
C ILE A 474 -1.09 9.16 10.09
N ASP A 475 -0.03 8.42 10.41
CA ASP A 475 1.09 8.27 9.49
C ASP A 475 0.83 7.12 8.50
N LEU A 476 0.79 7.49 7.21
CA LEU A 476 0.59 6.57 6.09
C LEU A 476 1.83 5.69 5.85
N ALA A 477 3.03 6.14 6.22
CA ALA A 477 4.26 5.37 6.04
C ALA A 477 4.37 4.17 7.01
N THR A 478 3.57 4.16 8.09
CA THR A 478 3.48 3.03 9.03
C THR A 478 2.40 2.01 8.62
N PHE A 479 1.66 2.21 7.52
CA PHE A 479 0.71 1.20 7.01
C PHE A 479 1.45 0.08 6.24
N ASP A 480 1.45 -1.12 6.82
CA ASP A 480 2.06 -2.32 6.22
C ASP A 480 1.01 -3.43 6.03
N PRO A 481 0.55 -3.67 4.78
CA PRO A 481 -0.45 -4.70 4.49
C PRO A 481 0.08 -6.14 4.62
N THR A 482 1.37 -6.37 4.88
CA THR A 482 1.88 -7.71 5.19
C THR A 482 1.64 -8.10 6.65
N VAL A 483 1.46 -7.12 7.55
CA VAL A 483 1.22 -7.36 8.99
C VAL A 483 -0.09 -6.77 9.53
N MET A 484 -0.71 -5.79 8.86
CA MET A 484 -1.98 -5.16 9.27
C MET A 484 -3.21 -6.04 9.01
N ARG A 485 -3.30 -7.20 9.66
CA ARG A 485 -4.44 -8.14 9.52
C ARG A 485 -5.77 -7.64 10.10
N LEU A 486 -5.87 -6.37 10.51
CA LEU A 486 -7.03 -5.74 11.16
C LEU A 486 -8.33 -5.93 10.37
N ARG A 487 -8.35 -5.49 9.11
CA ARG A 487 -9.38 -5.83 8.09
C ARG A 487 -8.89 -6.96 7.17
N ALA A 488 -8.26 -7.99 7.74
CA ALA A 488 -7.54 -9.07 7.04
C ALA A 488 -6.27 -8.67 6.27
N ALA A 489 -5.91 -7.38 6.30
CA ALA A 489 -5.11 -6.68 5.31
C ALA A 489 -5.74 -6.69 3.90
N ALA A 490 -5.85 -5.52 3.28
CA ALA A 490 -6.09 -5.45 1.84
C ALA A 490 -4.80 -5.97 1.14
N PRO A 491 -4.88 -7.05 0.35
CA PRO A 491 -5.71 -7.13 -0.85
C PRO A 491 -7.20 -7.25 -0.61
N ASP A 492 -7.92 -6.56 -1.49
CA ASP A 492 -9.36 -6.47 -1.72
C ASP A 492 -9.78 -7.62 -2.63
N VAL A 493 -10.83 -8.39 -2.30
CA VAL A 493 -10.85 -9.83 -2.64
C VAL A 493 -12.16 -10.34 -3.28
N ASP A 494 -13.24 -9.55 -3.32
CA ASP A 494 -14.03 -9.49 -4.55
C ASP A 494 -13.11 -9.10 -5.73
N GLY A 495 -12.01 -8.41 -5.43
CA GLY A 495 -11.07 -7.86 -6.38
C GLY A 495 -11.62 -6.56 -6.94
N GLU A 496 -10.72 -5.60 -7.16
CA GLU A 496 -11.05 -4.36 -7.83
C GLU A 496 -11.75 -4.66 -9.18
N LEU A 497 -11.29 -5.72 -9.86
CA LEU A 497 -11.87 -6.30 -11.08
C LEU A 497 -13.40 -6.51 -11.02
N VAL A 498 -13.95 -7.09 -9.94
CA VAL A 498 -15.41 -7.36 -9.87
C VAL A 498 -16.21 -6.07 -9.66
N ARG A 499 -15.68 -5.10 -8.92
CA ARG A 499 -16.33 -3.79 -8.79
C ARG A 499 -16.23 -2.96 -10.07
N LEU A 500 -15.10 -3.01 -10.77
CA LEU A 500 -14.96 -2.37 -12.08
C LEU A 500 -15.87 -3.04 -13.13
N ARG A 501 -16.12 -4.35 -13.04
CA ARG A 501 -17.15 -5.06 -13.83
C ARG A 501 -18.56 -4.60 -13.51
N ALA A 502 -18.94 -4.52 -12.24
CA ALA A 502 -20.26 -4.02 -11.84
C ALA A 502 -20.51 -2.58 -12.37
N ILE A 503 -19.49 -1.72 -12.31
CA ILE A 503 -19.52 -0.37 -12.89
C ILE A 503 -19.58 -0.42 -14.43
N ALA A 504 -18.88 -1.35 -15.10
CA ALA A 504 -18.94 -1.52 -16.55
C ALA A 504 -20.30 -2.02 -17.04
N ASP A 505 -20.95 -2.93 -16.30
CA ASP A 505 -22.30 -3.42 -16.59
C ASP A 505 -23.34 -2.30 -16.40
N GLN A 506 -23.26 -1.60 -15.25
CA GLN A 506 -24.12 -0.47 -14.88
C GLN A 506 -24.02 0.71 -15.87
N TYR A 507 -22.83 0.99 -16.39
CA TYR A 507 -22.57 2.06 -17.34
C TYR A 507 -22.17 1.53 -18.74
N SER A 508 -22.79 0.42 -19.16
CA SER A 508 -22.45 -0.26 -20.42
C SER A 508 -22.61 0.60 -21.69
N GLU A 509 -23.55 1.54 -21.72
CA GLU A 509 -23.65 2.54 -22.80
C GLU A 509 -22.45 3.51 -22.81
N LEU A 510 -22.02 3.99 -21.64
CA LEU A 510 -20.82 4.82 -21.50
C LEU A 510 -19.57 4.08 -21.99
N MET A 511 -19.46 2.79 -21.67
CA MET A 511 -18.36 1.94 -22.11
C MET A 511 -18.33 1.75 -23.63
N ALA A 512 -19.49 1.59 -24.27
CA ALA A 512 -19.62 1.45 -25.71
C ALA A 512 -19.31 2.74 -26.50
N VAL A 513 -19.42 3.92 -25.86
CA VAL A 513 -19.03 5.21 -26.44
C VAL A 513 -17.56 5.55 -26.10
N ALA A 514 -17.06 5.12 -24.95
CA ALA A 514 -15.67 5.33 -24.54
C ALA A 514 -14.67 4.46 -25.35
N PHE A 515 -14.98 3.20 -25.64
CA PHE A 515 -14.03 2.25 -26.23
C PHE A 515 -14.60 1.45 -27.40
N HIS A 516 -13.76 1.17 -28.40
CA HIS A 516 -14.10 0.23 -29.47
C HIS A 516 -14.21 -1.20 -28.92
N PRO A 517 -15.13 -2.07 -29.40
CA PRO A 517 -15.28 -3.44 -28.89
C PRO A 517 -14.05 -4.37 -28.99
N ASP A 518 -13.03 -3.99 -29.78
CA ASP A 518 -11.75 -4.70 -29.85
C ASP A 518 -10.77 -4.35 -28.72
N VAL A 519 -11.05 -3.30 -27.93
CA VAL A 519 -10.24 -2.93 -26.76
C VAL A 519 -10.45 -3.97 -25.66
N PRO A 520 -9.38 -4.61 -25.14
CA PRO A 520 -9.51 -5.55 -24.03
C PRO A 520 -10.09 -4.86 -22.81
N GLU A 521 -11.06 -5.51 -22.16
CA GLU A 521 -11.58 -5.15 -20.82
C GLU A 521 -10.46 -4.75 -19.85
N SER A 522 -9.34 -5.47 -19.93
CA SER A 522 -8.17 -5.27 -19.09
C SER A 522 -7.45 -3.92 -19.25
N GLN A 523 -7.77 -3.15 -20.30
CA GLN A 523 -7.23 -1.80 -20.55
C GLN A 523 -8.20 -0.70 -20.08
N THR A 524 -9.50 -1.00 -19.93
CA THR A 524 -10.51 0.01 -19.56
C THR A 524 -10.61 0.23 -18.04
N TYR A 525 -9.94 -0.60 -17.24
CA TYR A 525 -9.98 -0.54 -15.76
C TYR A 525 -9.55 0.81 -15.17
N HIS A 526 -8.66 1.57 -15.80
CA HIS A 526 -8.31 2.92 -15.35
C HIS A 526 -9.48 3.91 -15.54
N PHE A 527 -10.16 3.86 -16.69
CA PHE A 527 -11.35 4.66 -16.93
C PHE A 527 -12.50 4.25 -16.00
N LEU A 528 -12.69 2.94 -15.80
CA LEU A 528 -13.68 2.41 -14.85
C LEU A 528 -13.37 2.81 -13.39
N ARG A 529 -12.10 2.94 -12.98
CA ARG A 529 -11.73 3.51 -11.67
C ARG A 529 -12.18 4.98 -11.57
N GLY A 530 -12.05 5.75 -12.65
CA GLY A 530 -12.56 7.11 -12.76
C GLY A 530 -14.08 7.20 -12.72
N VAL A 531 -14.80 6.40 -13.53
CA VAL A 531 -16.27 6.34 -13.54
C VAL A 531 -16.82 5.88 -12.19
N LYS A 532 -16.18 4.88 -11.57
CA LYS A 532 -16.47 4.44 -10.21
C LYS A 532 -16.32 5.61 -9.23
N LEU A 533 -15.22 6.36 -9.31
CA LEU A 533 -15.01 7.54 -8.47
C LEU A 533 -16.12 8.58 -8.69
N LEU A 534 -16.54 8.83 -9.94
CA LEU A 534 -17.64 9.73 -10.26
C LEU A 534 -18.94 9.30 -9.58
N HIS A 535 -19.38 8.06 -9.80
CA HIS A 535 -20.58 7.50 -9.18
C HIS A 535 -20.51 7.49 -7.63
N GLU A 536 -19.32 7.28 -7.06
CA GLU A 536 -19.10 7.23 -5.61
C GLU A 536 -18.97 8.60 -4.92
N HIS A 537 -18.65 9.67 -5.67
CA HIS A 537 -18.27 10.96 -5.08
C HIS A 537 -19.00 12.19 -5.63
N PHE A 538 -19.69 12.08 -6.76
CA PHE A 538 -20.30 13.19 -7.48
C PHE A 538 -21.74 12.85 -7.87
N ALA A 539 -22.53 13.87 -8.24
CA ALA A 539 -23.91 13.63 -8.68
C ALA A 539 -23.94 12.82 -9.99
N ASP A 540 -24.97 12.00 -10.20
CA ASP A 540 -25.14 11.19 -11.44
C ASP A 540 -25.08 12.05 -12.72
N GLN A 541 -25.46 13.33 -12.61
CA GLN A 541 -25.31 14.33 -13.68
C GLN A 541 -23.87 14.41 -14.21
N CYS A 542 -22.84 14.26 -13.38
CA CYS A 542 -21.45 14.27 -13.81
C CYS A 542 -21.13 13.09 -14.74
N VAL A 543 -21.68 11.90 -14.47
CA VAL A 543 -21.50 10.72 -15.35
C VAL A 543 -22.22 10.94 -16.69
N LEU A 544 -23.40 11.58 -16.67
CA LEU A 544 -24.10 12.01 -17.88
C LEU A 544 -23.32 13.07 -18.67
N SER A 545 -22.60 13.98 -18.00
CA SER A 545 -21.69 14.94 -18.66
C SER A 545 -20.52 14.24 -19.34
N VAL A 546 -19.94 13.17 -18.74
CA VAL A 546 -18.92 12.34 -19.41
C VAL A 546 -19.50 11.67 -20.66
N TYR A 547 -20.72 11.11 -20.56
CA TYR A 547 -21.38 10.45 -21.68
C TYR A 547 -21.58 11.42 -22.87
N LYS A 548 -22.12 12.62 -22.59
CA LYS A 548 -22.26 13.69 -23.59
C LYS A 548 -20.91 14.07 -24.21
N ALA A 549 -19.90 14.33 -23.38
CA ALA A 549 -18.58 14.74 -23.85
C ALA A 549 -17.89 13.68 -24.72
N LEU A 550 -18.06 12.38 -24.44
CA LEU A 550 -17.55 11.31 -25.28
C LEU A 550 -18.29 11.22 -26.63
N ILE A 551 -19.60 11.47 -26.67
CA ILE A 551 -20.35 11.56 -27.94
C ILE A 551 -19.82 12.74 -28.77
N ASP A 552 -19.74 13.94 -28.18
CA ASP A 552 -19.28 15.15 -28.85
C ASP A 552 -17.79 15.10 -29.25
N ALA A 553 -16.99 14.29 -28.56
CA ALA A 553 -15.60 13.99 -28.91
C ALA A 553 -15.49 13.01 -30.08
N ASN A 554 -16.25 11.90 -30.07
CA ASN A 554 -16.29 10.90 -31.15
C ASN A 554 -16.75 11.48 -32.50
N VAL A 555 -17.54 12.56 -32.49
CA VAL A 555 -17.92 13.30 -33.71
C VAL A 555 -16.74 14.07 -34.33
N LYS A 556 -15.70 14.38 -33.54
CA LYS A 556 -14.52 15.15 -33.97
C LYS A 556 -13.35 14.25 -34.38
N SER A 557 -12.84 13.45 -33.44
CA SER A 557 -11.66 12.60 -33.64
C SER A 557 -11.51 11.52 -32.57
N TYR A 558 -10.63 10.55 -32.83
CA TYR A 558 -10.20 9.57 -31.83
C TYR A 558 -9.38 10.23 -30.70
N ASP A 559 -8.57 11.24 -31.04
CA ASP A 559 -7.71 11.94 -30.08
C ASP A 559 -8.53 12.78 -29.09
N ASP A 560 -9.62 13.41 -29.55
CA ASP A 560 -10.62 14.09 -28.71
C ASP A 560 -11.27 13.10 -27.72
N ASN A 561 -11.65 11.90 -28.17
CA ASN A 561 -12.19 10.86 -27.28
C ASN A 561 -11.14 10.48 -26.22
N GLN A 562 -9.91 10.20 -26.64
CA GLN A 562 -8.84 9.79 -25.73
C GLN A 562 -8.48 10.90 -24.72
N LEU A 563 -8.64 12.18 -25.08
CA LEU A 563 -8.52 13.31 -24.13
C LEU A 563 -9.59 13.27 -23.04
N VAL A 564 -10.85 12.94 -23.37
CA VAL A 564 -11.93 12.77 -22.38
C VAL A 564 -11.68 11.55 -21.51
N VAL A 565 -11.38 10.39 -22.12
CA VAL A 565 -11.03 9.13 -21.40
C VAL A 565 -9.89 9.35 -20.42
N ASN A 566 -8.76 9.90 -20.88
CA ASN A 566 -7.58 10.16 -20.05
C ASN A 566 -7.85 11.20 -18.93
N SER A 567 -8.84 12.07 -19.09
CA SER A 567 -9.25 13.02 -18.05
C SER A 567 -10.02 12.32 -16.93
N ILE A 568 -10.87 11.35 -17.27
CA ILE A 568 -11.58 10.51 -16.28
C ILE A 568 -10.64 9.52 -15.61
N GLU A 569 -9.72 8.90 -16.36
CA GLU A 569 -8.68 8.05 -15.77
C GLU A 569 -7.88 8.76 -14.67
N ALA A 570 -7.59 10.05 -14.83
CA ALA A 570 -6.70 10.80 -13.94
C ALA A 570 -7.28 11.05 -12.52
N LEU A 571 -8.61 10.98 -12.37
CA LEU A 571 -9.30 11.41 -11.16
C LEU A 571 -8.91 10.66 -9.87
N PRO A 572 -8.78 9.31 -9.84
CA PRO A 572 -8.46 8.58 -8.62
C PRO A 572 -7.06 8.91 -8.07
N GLU A 573 -6.09 9.22 -8.93
CA GLU A 573 -4.77 9.66 -8.49
C GLU A 573 -4.75 11.14 -8.10
N LEU A 574 -5.48 12.01 -8.79
CA LEU A 574 -5.58 13.44 -8.42
C LEU A 574 -6.25 13.62 -7.05
N GLN A 575 -7.27 12.80 -6.72
CA GLN A 575 -7.88 12.79 -5.39
C GLN A 575 -6.86 12.48 -4.29
N GLN A 576 -5.95 11.52 -4.54
CA GLN A 576 -4.97 11.07 -3.55
C GLN A 576 -3.74 11.98 -3.46
N LEU A 577 -3.33 12.61 -4.56
CA LEU A 577 -2.22 13.57 -4.57
C LEU A 577 -2.61 14.94 -4.02
N LEU A 578 -3.77 15.46 -4.45
CA LEU A 578 -4.20 16.85 -4.29
C LEU A 578 -5.57 16.97 -3.58
N PRO A 579 -5.82 16.30 -2.44
CA PRO A 579 -7.16 16.22 -1.83
C PRO A 579 -7.80 17.61 -1.60
N GLU A 580 -7.02 18.59 -1.13
CA GLU A 580 -7.48 19.96 -0.89
C GLU A 580 -7.93 20.70 -2.17
N ARG A 581 -7.23 20.50 -3.30
CA ARG A 581 -7.60 21.09 -4.60
C ARG A 581 -8.57 20.20 -5.40
N PHE A 582 -8.75 18.93 -5.03
CA PHE A 582 -9.55 17.99 -5.83
C PHE A 582 -11.00 18.46 -6.05
N ARG A 583 -11.61 19.10 -5.04
CA ARG A 583 -12.95 19.72 -5.18
C ARG A 583 -12.98 20.85 -6.21
N GLN A 584 -11.91 21.65 -6.30
CA GLN A 584 -11.77 22.69 -7.33
C GLN A 584 -11.57 22.04 -8.71
N LEU A 585 -10.66 21.07 -8.82
CA LEU A 585 -10.40 20.33 -10.07
C LEU A 585 -11.68 19.68 -10.64
N SER A 586 -12.53 19.11 -9.77
CA SER A 586 -13.81 18.56 -10.20
C SER A 586 -14.83 19.61 -10.65
N ALA A 587 -14.81 20.82 -10.08
CA ALA A 587 -15.66 21.93 -10.52
C ALA A 587 -15.13 22.59 -11.81
N GLU A 588 -13.82 22.54 -12.05
CA GLU A 588 -13.17 22.92 -13.31
C GLU A 588 -13.47 21.89 -14.42
N LEU A 589 -13.56 20.60 -14.07
CA LEU A 589 -13.91 19.50 -14.97
C LEU A 589 -15.41 19.43 -15.31
N PHE A 590 -16.31 19.73 -14.37
CA PHE A 590 -17.76 19.70 -14.54
C PHE A 590 -18.36 21.10 -14.38
N SER A 591 -18.41 21.84 -15.49
CA SER A 591 -19.11 23.14 -15.53
C SER A 591 -20.64 22.94 -15.53
N THR A 592 -21.39 24.03 -15.34
CA THR A 592 -22.86 23.99 -15.22
C THR A 592 -23.62 23.54 -16.48
N GLU A 593 -22.96 23.41 -17.63
CA GLU A 593 -23.58 22.95 -18.89
C GLU A 593 -22.80 21.81 -19.58
N ASP A 594 -21.49 21.68 -19.33
CA ASP A 594 -20.61 20.73 -20.03
C ASP A 594 -19.39 20.26 -19.23
N MET A 595 -18.87 19.08 -19.58
CA MET A 595 -17.58 18.58 -19.08
C MET A 595 -16.42 19.18 -19.91
N VAL A 596 -15.38 19.67 -19.24
CA VAL A 596 -14.17 20.21 -19.86
C VAL A 596 -12.98 19.31 -19.53
N SER A 597 -12.42 18.63 -20.55
CA SER A 597 -11.24 17.75 -20.38
C SER A 597 -10.11 18.45 -19.62
N LEU A 598 -9.53 17.76 -18.64
CA LEU A 598 -8.53 18.32 -17.71
C LEU A 598 -7.33 18.93 -18.46
N PRO A 599 -6.68 19.95 -17.89
CA PRO A 599 -5.33 20.34 -18.26
C PRO A 599 -4.35 19.16 -18.37
N GLU A 600 -3.48 19.22 -19.36
CA GLU A 600 -2.55 18.14 -19.71
C GLU A 600 -1.60 17.79 -18.56
N HIS A 601 -1.08 18.81 -17.85
CA HIS A 601 -0.18 18.62 -16.71
C HIS A 601 -0.81 17.84 -15.55
N GLU A 602 -2.13 17.95 -15.34
CA GLU A 602 -2.86 17.22 -14.30
C GLU A 602 -3.09 15.75 -14.71
N ARG A 603 -3.40 15.48 -15.99
CA ARG A 603 -3.42 14.10 -16.52
C ARG A 603 -2.04 13.43 -16.42
N LEU A 604 -0.97 14.15 -16.75
CA LEU A 604 0.40 13.62 -16.67
C LEU A 604 0.85 13.41 -15.22
N LEU A 605 0.51 14.31 -14.31
CA LEU A 605 0.72 14.14 -12.86
C LEU A 605 0.04 12.85 -12.37
N ALA A 606 -1.23 12.63 -12.73
CA ALA A 606 -1.98 11.43 -12.38
C ALA A 606 -1.35 10.14 -12.94
N ALA A 607 -1.02 10.12 -14.23
CA ALA A 607 -0.43 8.95 -14.89
C ALA A 607 0.93 8.56 -14.30
N ASN A 608 1.78 9.56 -13.97
CA ASN A 608 3.04 9.34 -13.25
C ASN A 608 2.79 8.77 -11.85
N ALA A 609 1.87 9.38 -11.09
CA ALA A 609 1.52 8.95 -9.74
C ALA A 609 0.98 7.49 -9.71
N ARG A 610 0.18 7.13 -10.71
CA ARG A 610 -0.32 5.76 -10.91
C ARG A 610 0.83 4.78 -11.13
N ASN A 611 1.74 5.10 -12.04
CA ASN A 611 2.90 4.24 -12.32
C ASN A 611 3.77 4.02 -11.07
N LEU A 612 4.02 5.06 -10.28
CA LEU A 612 4.79 4.93 -9.04
C LEU A 612 4.11 3.99 -8.04
N ARG A 613 2.77 4.03 -7.91
CA ARG A 613 2.01 3.09 -7.07
C ARG A 613 2.04 1.66 -7.63
N GLU A 614 1.70 1.47 -8.90
CA GLU A 614 1.58 0.15 -9.54
C GLU A 614 2.94 -0.57 -9.69
N THR A 615 4.07 0.16 -9.69
CA THR A 615 5.43 -0.40 -9.66
C THR A 615 6.05 -0.53 -8.26
N GLY A 616 5.32 -0.14 -7.20
CA GLY A 616 5.79 -0.26 -5.80
C GLY A 616 6.85 0.77 -5.39
N ARG A 617 6.92 1.92 -6.07
CA ARG A 617 7.87 3.02 -5.81
C ARG A 617 7.28 4.03 -4.81
N HIS A 618 7.00 3.54 -3.60
CA HIS A 618 6.25 4.30 -2.59
C HIS A 618 6.98 5.56 -2.09
N GLU A 619 8.32 5.54 -1.99
CA GLU A 619 9.12 6.72 -1.62
C GLU A 619 9.05 7.82 -2.68
N ASP A 620 9.20 7.47 -3.97
CA ASP A 620 9.02 8.41 -5.09
C ASP A 620 7.59 8.98 -5.12
N TYR A 621 6.58 8.15 -4.84
CA TYR A 621 5.18 8.59 -4.77
C TYR A 621 4.97 9.60 -3.64
N ALA A 622 5.54 9.36 -2.45
CA ALA A 622 5.49 10.31 -1.33
C ALA A 622 6.21 11.62 -1.66
N ALA A 623 7.35 11.56 -2.35
CA ALA A 623 8.06 12.75 -2.83
C ALA A 623 7.26 13.54 -3.88
N LEU A 624 6.58 12.84 -4.81
CA LEU A 624 5.67 13.45 -5.79
C LEU A 624 4.46 14.10 -5.10
N GLN A 625 3.86 13.42 -4.10
CA GLN A 625 2.75 13.95 -3.32
C GLN A 625 3.16 15.22 -2.53
N LEU A 626 4.36 15.25 -1.95
CA LEU A 626 4.89 16.44 -1.29
C LEU A 626 5.10 17.59 -2.28
N ALA A 627 5.76 17.33 -3.42
CA ALA A 627 5.99 18.35 -4.45
C ALA A 627 4.68 18.93 -5.03
N ALA A 628 3.67 18.07 -5.24
CA ALA A 628 2.35 18.47 -5.71
C ALA A 628 1.59 19.33 -4.68
N ARG A 629 1.65 18.97 -3.39
CA ARG A 629 1.08 19.78 -2.28
C ARG A 629 1.76 21.14 -2.13
N GLU A 630 3.06 21.24 -2.41
CA GLU A 630 3.81 22.50 -2.41
C GLU A 630 3.61 23.34 -3.69
N GLY A 631 2.73 22.93 -4.62
CA GLY A 631 2.46 23.67 -5.86
C GLY A 631 3.63 23.68 -6.84
N ARG A 632 4.60 22.78 -6.68
CA ARG A 632 5.71 22.63 -7.63
C ARG A 632 5.20 21.89 -8.88
N ALA A 633 5.46 22.44 -10.06
CA ALA A 633 5.05 21.80 -11.31
C ALA A 633 5.67 20.40 -11.45
N ALA A 634 4.84 19.44 -11.90
CA ALA A 634 5.36 18.21 -12.49
C ALA A 634 6.12 18.55 -13.78
N PRO A 635 7.18 17.82 -14.16
CA PRO A 635 7.90 18.07 -15.41
C PRO A 635 6.97 18.02 -16.63
N ASP A 636 7.04 19.05 -17.48
CA ASP A 636 6.14 19.22 -18.61
C ASP A 636 6.30 18.14 -19.70
N LYS A 637 5.13 17.67 -20.17
CA LYS A 637 4.85 16.94 -21.42
C LYS A 637 5.45 15.53 -21.59
N LEU A 638 4.70 14.69 -22.32
CA LEU A 638 4.91 13.25 -22.47
C LEU A 638 4.00 12.72 -23.62
N SER A 639 4.54 12.40 -24.80
CA SER A 639 3.76 11.81 -25.92
C SER A 639 4.56 11.25 -27.11
N GLU A 640 5.58 11.93 -27.63
CA GLU A 640 6.06 11.68 -29.01
C GLU A 640 6.89 10.39 -29.19
N LEU A 641 7.38 9.79 -28.11
CA LEU A 641 8.33 8.67 -28.19
C LEU A 641 7.71 7.29 -28.40
N TYR A 642 6.38 7.18 -28.26
CA TYR A 642 5.67 5.94 -28.57
C TYR A 642 5.57 5.74 -30.08
N ASP A 643 5.31 6.80 -30.85
CA ASP A 643 5.06 6.72 -32.29
C ASP A 643 6.33 6.43 -33.11
N GLU A 644 7.48 7.07 -32.80
CA GLU A 644 8.73 6.80 -33.55
C GLU A 644 9.23 5.35 -33.37
N PHE A 645 8.88 4.70 -32.26
CA PHE A 645 9.16 3.27 -32.02
C PHE A 645 8.08 2.34 -32.60
N THR A 646 6.93 2.87 -33.04
CA THR A 646 5.75 2.08 -33.41
C THR A 646 5.16 2.43 -34.79
N ASP A 647 6.06 2.72 -35.75
CA ASP A 647 5.78 2.67 -37.21
C ASP A 647 5.21 1.29 -37.65
N ASN A 648 5.41 0.25 -36.83
CA ASN A 648 4.42 -0.83 -36.69
C ASN A 648 3.57 -0.60 -35.43
N ARG A 649 2.32 -0.18 -35.62
CA ARG A 649 1.30 0.05 -34.58
C ARG A 649 1.41 -0.99 -33.46
N VAL A 650 1.43 -0.56 -32.20
CA VAL A 650 1.45 -1.48 -31.05
C VAL A 650 0.31 -2.47 -31.19
N LYS A 651 0.66 -3.75 -31.37
CA LYS A 651 -0.34 -4.81 -31.34
C LYS A 651 -0.96 -4.82 -29.96
N VAL A 652 -2.25 -4.60 -29.89
CA VAL A 652 -3.06 -4.73 -28.68
C VAL A 652 -2.92 -6.18 -28.19
N ARG A 653 -2.06 -6.37 -27.19
CA ARG A 653 -1.75 -7.67 -26.58
C ARG A 653 -2.68 -7.90 -25.40
N LYS A 654 -3.14 -9.15 -25.23
CA LYS A 654 -3.75 -9.57 -23.96
C LYS A 654 -2.66 -9.63 -22.89
N PRO A 655 -2.94 -9.24 -21.63
CA PRO A 655 -1.99 -9.39 -20.55
C PRO A 655 -1.49 -10.83 -20.40
N THR A 656 -0.23 -10.99 -20.04
CA THR A 656 0.32 -12.30 -19.69
C THR A 656 -0.13 -12.66 -18.28
N LEU A 657 -0.97 -13.68 -18.18
CA LEU A 657 -1.44 -14.24 -16.92
C LEU A 657 -0.28 -14.95 -16.22
N VAL A 658 0.05 -14.51 -15.00
CA VAL A 658 1.14 -15.02 -14.16
C VAL A 658 0.61 -15.45 -12.79
N SER A 659 1.38 -16.27 -12.07
CA SER A 659 1.09 -16.55 -10.65
C SER A 659 1.46 -15.36 -9.77
N ALA A 660 0.85 -15.25 -8.58
CA ALA A 660 1.22 -14.22 -7.60
C ALA A 660 2.72 -14.20 -7.31
N GLN A 661 3.33 -15.39 -7.15
CA GLN A 661 4.79 -15.52 -6.98
C GLN A 661 5.61 -14.90 -8.12
N VAL A 662 5.17 -15.03 -9.37
CA VAL A 662 5.85 -14.44 -10.53
C VAL A 662 5.59 -12.94 -10.61
N MET A 663 4.39 -12.47 -10.25
CA MET A 663 4.08 -11.04 -10.11
C MET A 663 4.95 -10.36 -9.03
N ASP A 664 5.11 -10.99 -7.87
CA ASP A 664 5.96 -10.46 -6.79
C ASP A 664 7.45 -10.46 -7.20
N ASN A 665 7.91 -11.47 -7.95
CA ASN A 665 9.23 -11.48 -8.55
C ASN A 665 9.40 -10.33 -9.58
N LEU A 666 8.40 -10.05 -10.41
CA LEU A 666 8.41 -8.91 -11.36
C LEU A 666 8.47 -7.56 -10.63
N ARG A 667 7.64 -7.37 -9.59
CA ARG A 667 7.65 -6.17 -8.73
C ARG A 667 8.99 -5.99 -8.03
N MET A 668 9.54 -7.05 -7.45
CA MET A 668 10.85 -7.06 -6.78
C MET A 668 11.99 -6.74 -7.75
N ALA A 669 11.97 -7.34 -8.95
CA ALA A 669 12.91 -7.05 -10.02
C ALA A 669 12.85 -5.56 -10.44
N GLN A 670 11.65 -4.99 -10.62
CA GLN A 670 11.51 -3.59 -11.05
C GLN A 670 12.03 -2.61 -9.99
N ARG A 671 11.74 -2.85 -8.70
CA ARG A 671 12.30 -2.03 -7.60
C ARG A 671 13.82 -2.10 -7.58
N ALA A 672 14.41 -3.31 -7.63
CA ALA A 672 15.87 -3.47 -7.63
C ALA A 672 16.54 -2.86 -8.89
N VAL A 673 15.86 -2.89 -10.03
CA VAL A 673 16.29 -2.25 -11.28
C VAL A 673 16.32 -0.71 -11.16
N HIS A 674 15.25 -0.08 -10.66
CA HIS A 674 15.22 1.36 -10.42
C HIS A 674 16.26 1.79 -9.38
N ARG A 675 16.31 1.09 -8.24
CA ARG A 675 17.25 1.41 -7.17
C ARG A 675 18.71 1.28 -7.61
N ALA A 676 19.02 0.33 -8.49
CA ALA A 676 20.34 0.27 -9.13
C ALA A 676 20.63 1.50 -10.01
N LYS A 677 19.67 2.00 -10.80
CA LYS A 677 19.86 3.23 -11.60
C LYS A 677 20.07 4.48 -10.73
N GLU A 678 19.42 4.61 -9.58
CA GLU A 678 19.66 5.71 -8.62
C GLU A 678 21.07 5.68 -8.00
N LEU A 679 21.56 4.48 -7.70
CA LEU A 679 22.85 4.25 -7.05
C LEU A 679 24.04 4.40 -8.02
N ILE A 680 23.85 4.01 -9.29
CA ILE A 680 24.86 4.16 -10.35
C ILE A 680 24.30 4.90 -11.59
N PRO A 681 23.87 6.18 -11.48
CA PRO A 681 23.22 6.88 -12.58
C PRO A 681 24.17 7.18 -13.75
N LEU A 682 25.49 7.25 -13.52
CA LEU A 682 26.51 7.37 -14.56
C LEU A 682 26.87 6.02 -15.21
N SER A 683 26.05 4.99 -14.97
CA SER A 683 26.14 3.66 -15.58
C SER A 683 25.69 3.64 -17.05
N GLY A 684 26.23 2.67 -17.78
CA GLY A 684 25.97 2.40 -19.19
C GLY A 684 27.12 2.87 -20.08
N ASN A 685 27.58 2.00 -20.98
CA ASN A 685 28.44 2.37 -22.11
C ASN A 685 27.64 2.92 -23.32
N GLN A 686 26.35 3.22 -23.08
CA GLN A 686 25.37 3.70 -24.05
C GLN A 686 25.72 5.10 -24.53
N LEU A 687 25.95 5.28 -25.84
CA LEU A 687 26.51 6.53 -26.39
C LEU A 687 25.62 7.76 -26.16
N ALA A 688 24.29 7.63 -26.23
CA ALA A 688 23.36 8.71 -25.87
C ALA A 688 23.34 9.00 -24.36
N SER A 689 23.45 7.95 -23.55
CA SER A 689 23.52 8.02 -22.09
C SER A 689 24.78 8.77 -21.64
N ILE A 690 25.93 8.36 -22.18
CA ILE A 690 27.23 9.01 -22.03
C ILE A 690 27.16 10.50 -22.33
N MET A 691 26.44 10.89 -23.39
CA MET A 691 26.40 12.26 -23.88
C MET A 691 25.67 13.20 -22.88
N ASP A 692 24.43 12.90 -22.50
CA ASP A 692 23.69 13.69 -21.48
C ASP A 692 24.27 13.54 -20.06
N LYS A 693 25.03 12.47 -19.75
CA LYS A 693 25.74 12.29 -18.46
C LYS A 693 27.17 12.86 -18.45
N GLY A 694 27.55 13.68 -19.43
CA GLY A 694 28.85 14.37 -19.50
C GLY A 694 30.07 13.46 -19.53
N GLY A 695 29.92 12.21 -19.99
CA GLY A 695 30.99 11.22 -20.11
C GLY A 695 31.69 10.78 -18.81
N ALA A 696 31.35 11.34 -17.66
CA ALA A 696 32.08 11.17 -16.40
C ALA A 696 32.15 9.72 -15.91
N GLY A 697 31.13 8.91 -16.21
CA GLY A 697 31.11 7.47 -15.94
C GLY A 697 32.27 6.73 -16.62
N ILE A 698 32.59 7.04 -17.89
CA ILE A 698 33.63 6.33 -18.67
C ILE A 698 35.01 6.48 -18.00
N ALA A 699 35.35 7.71 -17.59
CA ALA A 699 36.65 8.00 -16.95
C ALA A 699 36.79 7.21 -15.64
N LYS A 700 35.74 7.20 -14.82
CA LYS A 700 35.73 6.46 -13.55
C LYS A 700 35.71 4.93 -13.73
N ILE A 701 34.99 4.40 -14.71
CA ILE A 701 34.96 2.95 -15.00
C ILE A 701 36.34 2.44 -15.45
N LYS A 702 37.08 3.22 -16.27
CA LYS A 702 38.49 2.89 -16.57
C LYS A 702 39.39 3.00 -15.34
N GLY A 703 39.12 3.95 -14.44
CA GLY A 703 39.79 4.07 -13.13
C GLY A 703 39.55 2.88 -12.19
N LEU A 704 38.31 2.36 -12.09
CA LEU A 704 37.99 1.15 -11.30
C LEU A 704 38.81 -0.05 -11.77
N ARG A 705 38.91 -0.26 -13.09
CA ARG A 705 39.74 -1.32 -13.71
C ARG A 705 41.25 -1.05 -13.58
N GLY A 706 41.64 0.10 -13.04
CA GLY A 706 43.02 0.52 -12.79
C GLY A 706 43.43 0.46 -11.31
N PHE A 707 42.60 -0.07 -10.40
CA PHE A 707 43.02 -0.31 -9.01
C PHE A 707 44.06 -1.44 -8.94
N SER A 708 45.32 -1.01 -9.00
CA SER A 708 46.57 -1.76 -9.14
C SER A 708 46.69 -2.71 -10.34
N LEU A 709 47.33 -2.18 -11.39
CA LEU A 709 48.11 -2.96 -12.35
C LEU A 709 49.55 -2.42 -12.52
N LEU A 710 50.04 -1.69 -11.51
CA LEU A 710 51.42 -1.14 -11.47
C LEU A 710 52.17 -1.42 -10.15
N ASP A 711 51.50 -1.72 -9.04
CA ASP A 711 52.14 -2.09 -7.76
C ASP A 711 51.33 -3.14 -6.99
N SER A 712 51.32 -4.38 -7.50
CA SER A 712 51.23 -5.63 -6.70
C SER A 712 51.09 -6.85 -7.60
N ALA A 713 51.74 -7.96 -7.23
CA ALA A 713 51.31 -9.28 -7.68
C ALA A 713 50.18 -9.80 -6.76
N ALA A 714 49.25 -10.57 -7.32
CA ALA A 714 48.25 -11.36 -6.59
C ALA A 714 47.30 -10.60 -5.64
N ALA A 715 46.64 -9.54 -6.14
CA ALA A 715 45.35 -9.14 -5.56
C ALA A 715 44.27 -10.21 -5.84
N ALA A 716 43.44 -10.53 -4.84
CA ALA A 716 42.32 -11.46 -5.01
C ALA A 716 41.19 -10.82 -5.87
N PRO A 717 40.41 -11.61 -6.63
CA PRO A 717 39.24 -11.07 -7.33
C PRO A 717 38.20 -10.58 -6.31
N LEU A 718 37.73 -9.34 -6.49
CA LEU A 718 36.71 -8.72 -5.64
C LEU A 718 35.44 -9.58 -5.57
N SER A 719 34.87 -9.70 -4.37
CA SER A 719 33.54 -10.28 -4.18
C SER A 719 32.44 -9.48 -4.90
N ILE A 720 31.26 -10.09 -5.05
CA ILE A 720 30.07 -9.42 -5.61
C ILE A 720 29.74 -8.15 -4.81
N ALA A 721 29.80 -8.22 -3.47
CA ALA A 721 29.52 -7.11 -2.59
C ALA A 721 30.58 -5.99 -2.67
N GLU A 722 31.88 -6.32 -2.73
CA GLU A 722 32.95 -5.31 -2.90
C GLU A 722 32.88 -4.61 -4.26
N ALA A 723 32.62 -5.36 -5.33
CA ALA A 723 32.47 -4.80 -6.66
C ALA A 723 31.21 -3.90 -6.77
N ALA A 724 30.11 -4.26 -6.08
CA ALA A 724 28.94 -3.40 -5.95
C ALA A 724 29.26 -2.11 -5.15
N LYS A 725 29.92 -2.24 -3.99
CA LYS A 725 30.41 -1.10 -3.19
C LYS A 725 31.27 -0.14 -4.03
N GLY A 726 32.19 -0.67 -4.83
CA GLY A 726 33.05 0.10 -5.74
C GLY A 726 32.28 0.82 -6.86
N ALA A 727 31.32 0.15 -7.51
CA ALA A 727 30.47 0.75 -8.54
C ALA A 727 29.64 1.92 -7.99
N ILE A 728 29.03 1.73 -6.81
CA ILE A 728 28.22 2.74 -6.12
C ILE A 728 29.09 3.94 -5.69
N ALA A 729 30.28 3.68 -5.14
CA ALA A 729 31.22 4.75 -4.75
C ALA A 729 31.63 5.66 -5.93
N ILE A 730 31.79 5.11 -7.14
CA ILE A 730 32.05 5.92 -8.35
C ILE A 730 30.77 6.44 -9.04
N LYS A 731 29.59 5.94 -8.65
CA LYS A 731 28.26 6.18 -9.24
C LYS A 731 28.09 5.67 -10.68
N ALA A 732 28.85 4.64 -11.09
CA ALA A 732 28.94 4.15 -12.47
C ALA A 732 29.30 2.65 -12.58
N GLY A 733 28.99 2.04 -13.73
CA GLY A 733 29.35 0.65 -14.06
C GLY A 733 28.97 0.24 -15.49
N ASN A 734 29.38 -0.96 -15.92
CA ASN A 734 28.87 -1.65 -17.11
C ASN A 734 28.04 -2.89 -16.70
N CYS A 735 27.55 -3.69 -17.63
CA CYS A 735 26.66 -4.84 -17.40
C CYS A 735 27.00 -5.69 -16.17
N SER A 736 28.28 -6.06 -16.00
CA SER A 736 28.75 -6.86 -14.86
C SER A 736 28.64 -6.13 -13.51
N GLU A 737 28.81 -4.81 -13.46
CA GLU A 737 28.64 -4.00 -12.26
C GLU A 737 27.15 -3.76 -11.96
N ASN A 738 26.32 -3.54 -12.98
CA ASN A 738 24.88 -3.31 -12.84
C ASN A 738 24.19 -4.54 -12.21
N SER A 739 24.45 -5.73 -12.75
CA SER A 739 23.92 -6.97 -12.22
C SER A 739 24.46 -7.32 -10.82
N LYS A 740 25.69 -6.92 -10.46
CA LYS A 740 26.21 -7.05 -9.08
C LYS A 740 25.49 -6.11 -8.10
N VAL A 741 25.14 -4.89 -8.52
CA VAL A 741 24.34 -3.95 -7.69
C VAL A 741 22.90 -4.47 -7.54
N VAL A 742 22.24 -4.87 -8.62
CA VAL A 742 20.89 -5.49 -8.59
C VAL A 742 20.87 -6.73 -7.70
N PHE A 743 21.85 -7.62 -7.85
CA PHE A 743 21.97 -8.81 -7.00
C PHE A 743 22.21 -8.44 -5.54
N SER A 744 23.00 -7.39 -5.25
CA SER A 744 23.23 -6.92 -3.87
C SER A 744 21.97 -6.37 -3.20
N ILE A 745 21.11 -5.68 -3.97
CA ILE A 745 19.80 -5.21 -3.49
C ILE A 745 18.93 -6.43 -3.13
N LEU A 746 18.71 -7.33 -4.10
CA LEU A 746 17.89 -8.54 -3.94
C LEU A 746 18.43 -9.50 -2.85
N ALA A 747 19.75 -9.58 -2.67
CA ALA A 747 20.38 -10.38 -1.63
C ALA A 747 20.11 -9.85 -0.21
N SER A 748 19.83 -8.55 -0.08
CA SER A 748 19.57 -7.86 1.20
C SER A 748 18.10 -7.85 1.62
N GLU A 749 17.19 -8.24 0.72
CA GLU A 749 15.74 -8.31 0.95
C GLU A 749 15.28 -9.77 1.25
N PRO A 750 14.25 -9.98 2.09
CA PRO A 750 13.55 -11.27 2.19
C PRO A 750 12.98 -11.69 0.84
N ARG A 751 13.04 -12.98 0.51
CA ARG A 751 12.64 -13.47 -0.81
C ARG A 751 12.31 -14.96 -0.80
N VAL A 752 11.12 -15.26 -1.31
CA VAL A 752 10.60 -16.62 -1.51
C VAL A 752 11.15 -17.32 -2.77
N SER A 753 11.85 -16.59 -3.66
CA SER A 753 12.49 -17.12 -4.87
C SER A 753 14.02 -17.05 -4.80
N ALA A 754 14.69 -17.99 -5.48
CA ALA A 754 16.14 -17.96 -5.67
C ALA A 754 16.55 -16.83 -6.64
N ILE A 755 17.78 -16.34 -6.50
CA ILE A 755 18.36 -15.29 -7.36
C ILE A 755 19.72 -15.72 -7.93
N HIS A 756 19.97 -15.38 -9.19
CA HIS A 756 21.09 -15.90 -9.97
C HIS A 756 21.74 -14.82 -10.84
N ILE A 757 23.06 -14.67 -10.80
CA ILE A 757 23.77 -13.85 -11.83
C ILE A 757 24.13 -14.76 -13.00
N VAL A 758 23.76 -14.38 -14.22
CA VAL A 758 24.02 -15.16 -15.44
C VAL A 758 24.76 -14.37 -16.52
N GLN A 759 25.49 -15.09 -17.38
CA GLN A 759 26.09 -14.54 -18.60
C GLN A 759 25.10 -14.67 -19.75
N ALA A 760 24.89 -13.59 -20.51
CA ALA A 760 24.02 -13.61 -21.68
C ALA A 760 24.62 -14.44 -22.82
N THR A 761 23.76 -15.03 -23.64
CA THR A 761 24.10 -15.72 -24.89
C THR A 761 23.18 -15.24 -26.01
N ARG A 762 23.42 -15.69 -27.25
CA ARG A 762 22.45 -15.48 -28.34
C ARG A 762 21.21 -16.35 -28.10
N LEU A 763 20.01 -15.79 -28.34
CA LEU A 763 18.76 -16.52 -28.25
C LEU A 763 18.82 -17.85 -29.04
N GLY A 764 18.46 -18.96 -28.40
CA GLY A 764 18.57 -20.31 -28.97
C GLY A 764 20.00 -20.88 -29.04
N SER A 765 20.97 -20.31 -28.33
CA SER A 765 22.36 -20.79 -28.31
C SER A 765 23.00 -20.67 -26.92
N GLN A 766 23.43 -21.81 -26.37
CA GLN A 766 24.14 -21.88 -25.09
C GLN A 766 25.68 -21.75 -25.23
N SER A 767 26.22 -21.78 -26.45
CA SER A 767 27.66 -21.81 -26.72
C SER A 767 28.26 -20.44 -27.09
N ALA A 768 27.46 -19.52 -27.64
CA ALA A 768 27.90 -18.19 -28.03
C ALA A 768 27.52 -17.14 -26.97
N THR A 769 28.40 -16.94 -25.99
CA THR A 769 28.28 -15.87 -24.99
C THR A 769 28.35 -14.49 -25.63
N GLN A 770 27.45 -13.60 -25.21
CA GLN A 770 27.52 -12.16 -25.51
C GLN A 770 28.19 -11.43 -24.34
N ASP A 771 28.71 -10.21 -24.57
CA ASP A 771 29.39 -9.40 -23.54
C ASP A 771 28.38 -8.67 -22.63
N HIS A 772 27.48 -9.45 -22.01
CA HIS A 772 26.41 -8.97 -21.14
C HIS A 772 26.14 -9.93 -19.97
N GLN A 773 25.66 -9.37 -18.85
CA GLN A 773 25.48 -10.06 -17.58
C GLN A 773 24.29 -9.42 -16.83
N PHE A 774 23.32 -10.23 -16.45
CA PHE A 774 22.07 -9.79 -15.78
C PHE A 774 21.70 -10.73 -14.62
N VAL A 775 20.63 -10.42 -13.89
CA VAL A 775 20.10 -11.24 -12.79
C VAL A 775 18.81 -11.94 -13.20
N LEU A 776 18.64 -13.18 -12.77
CA LEU A 776 17.38 -13.93 -12.84
C LEU A 776 16.80 -14.17 -11.43
N ILE A 777 15.47 -14.21 -11.34
CA ILE A 777 14.70 -14.57 -10.14
C ILE A 777 13.77 -15.75 -10.49
N GLY A 778 13.79 -16.83 -9.70
CA GLY A 778 13.00 -18.04 -9.89
C GLY A 778 13.84 -19.32 -9.97
N ASP A 779 13.24 -20.48 -10.32
CA ASP A 779 13.97 -21.75 -10.46
C ASP A 779 14.53 -21.95 -11.88
N LEU A 780 15.85 -22.05 -11.99
CA LEU A 780 16.57 -22.32 -13.25
C LEU A 780 16.24 -23.70 -13.87
N ASN A 781 15.60 -24.60 -13.13
CA ASN A 781 15.12 -25.90 -13.62
C ASN A 781 13.61 -25.88 -13.96
N GLY A 782 12.91 -24.77 -13.67
CA GLY A 782 11.49 -24.56 -13.90
C GLY A 782 11.17 -24.12 -15.34
N LYS A 783 9.99 -23.53 -15.55
CA LYS A 783 9.62 -22.97 -16.86
C LYS A 783 10.34 -21.64 -17.07
N ARG A 784 10.83 -21.40 -18.30
CA ARG A 784 11.40 -20.10 -18.69
C ARG A 784 10.36 -18.97 -18.62
N SER A 785 9.09 -19.29 -18.84
CA SER A 785 7.93 -18.40 -18.65
C SER A 785 7.66 -18.00 -17.19
N GLU A 786 8.37 -18.59 -16.22
CA GLU A 786 8.25 -18.33 -14.78
C GLU A 786 9.55 -17.73 -14.19
N LEU A 787 10.59 -17.58 -15.01
CA LEU A 787 11.84 -16.88 -14.67
C LEU A 787 11.71 -15.39 -14.98
N VAL A 788 11.98 -14.55 -14.00
CA VAL A 788 11.99 -13.09 -14.12
C VAL A 788 13.40 -12.57 -14.34
N VAL A 789 13.57 -11.67 -15.30
CA VAL A 789 14.82 -10.96 -15.59
C VAL A 789 14.85 -9.63 -14.83
N ALA A 790 15.92 -9.39 -14.08
CA ALA A 790 16.25 -8.11 -13.46
C ALA A 790 17.56 -7.58 -14.06
N ASP A 791 17.46 -6.63 -14.99
CA ASP A 791 18.59 -6.04 -15.70
C ASP A 791 18.50 -4.52 -15.73
N SER A 792 19.38 -3.84 -14.97
CA SER A 792 19.45 -2.39 -14.91
C SER A 792 20.46 -1.75 -15.87
N TRP A 793 21.10 -2.53 -16.75
CA TRP A 793 22.06 -2.01 -17.72
C TRP A 793 21.45 -1.30 -18.95
N PRO A 794 20.32 -1.76 -19.56
CA PRO A 794 19.64 -1.05 -20.65
C PRO A 794 19.31 0.41 -20.31
N GLU A 795 19.11 1.27 -21.30
CA GLU A 795 18.76 2.67 -21.02
C GLU A 795 17.37 2.79 -20.36
N PHE A 796 16.42 1.99 -20.83
CA PHE A 796 15.08 1.81 -20.31
C PHE A 796 14.93 0.37 -19.76
N PRO A 797 15.40 0.12 -18.51
CA PRO A 797 15.46 -1.22 -17.93
C PRO A 797 14.13 -1.67 -17.30
N VAL A 798 13.62 -2.82 -17.74
CA VAL A 798 12.33 -3.35 -17.25
C VAL A 798 12.42 -4.79 -16.79
N ALA A 799 11.73 -5.10 -15.70
CA ALA A 799 11.43 -6.45 -15.23
C ALA A 799 10.48 -7.16 -16.20
N HIS A 800 10.92 -8.30 -16.73
CA HIS A 800 10.18 -9.07 -17.73
C HIS A 800 10.42 -10.56 -17.55
N LEU A 801 9.54 -11.38 -18.13
CA LEU A 801 9.76 -12.83 -18.18
C LEU A 801 10.89 -13.17 -19.16
N ALA A 802 11.66 -14.21 -18.86
CA ALA A 802 12.82 -14.60 -19.68
C ALA A 802 12.44 -15.06 -21.11
N ASP A 803 11.19 -15.42 -21.37
CA ASP A 803 10.68 -15.66 -22.73
C ASP A 803 10.48 -14.38 -23.55
N ASN A 804 10.25 -13.24 -22.89
CA ASN A 804 10.01 -11.95 -23.55
C ASN A 804 11.32 -11.17 -23.82
N GLY A 805 12.47 -11.65 -23.32
CA GLY A 805 13.76 -10.97 -23.38
C GLY A 805 14.59 -11.29 -24.63
N ILE A 806 15.42 -10.32 -25.07
CA ILE A 806 16.27 -10.45 -26.27
C ILE A 806 17.47 -11.40 -26.14
N PHE A 807 17.69 -12.01 -24.97
CA PHE A 807 18.87 -12.83 -24.65
C PHE A 807 18.50 -14.21 -24.09
N ASP A 808 19.28 -15.22 -24.46
CA ASP A 808 19.37 -16.46 -23.67
C ASP A 808 20.50 -16.33 -22.63
N PHE A 809 20.66 -17.30 -21.74
CA PHE A 809 21.63 -17.24 -20.64
C PHE A 809 22.34 -18.56 -20.41
N LYS A 810 23.64 -18.49 -20.13
CA LYS A 810 24.51 -19.65 -19.91
C LYS A 810 24.34 -20.25 -18.52
N LEU A 811 24.28 -21.59 -18.47
CA LEU A 811 24.39 -22.38 -17.23
C LEU A 811 25.79 -23.04 -17.10
N PRO A 812 26.28 -23.29 -15.87
CA PRO A 812 25.73 -22.84 -14.59
C PRO A 812 25.86 -21.31 -14.42
N PRO A 813 25.04 -20.69 -13.54
CA PRO A 813 25.15 -19.26 -13.21
C PRO A 813 26.49 -18.94 -12.52
N ILE A 814 26.88 -17.66 -12.54
CA ILE A 814 28.11 -17.14 -11.90
C ILE A 814 28.02 -17.30 -10.37
N ILE A 815 26.86 -16.98 -9.80
CA ILE A 815 26.53 -17.16 -8.39
C ILE A 815 25.01 -17.38 -8.27
N SER A 816 24.59 -18.07 -7.22
CA SER A 816 23.19 -18.26 -6.85
C SER A 816 23.04 -18.07 -5.34
N LEU A 817 21.96 -17.43 -4.91
CA LEU A 817 21.49 -17.46 -3.52
C LEU A 817 20.07 -18.05 -3.49
N LYS A 818 19.80 -18.83 -2.45
CA LYS A 818 18.50 -19.47 -2.20
C LYS A 818 17.45 -18.47 -1.72
N PRO A 819 16.17 -18.87 -1.67
CA PRO A 819 15.16 -18.17 -0.88
C PRO A 819 15.65 -17.91 0.56
N ASP A 820 15.35 -16.71 1.07
CA ASP A 820 15.65 -16.19 2.41
C ASP A 820 17.10 -16.33 2.92
N GLU A 821 18.06 -16.61 2.03
CA GLU A 821 19.50 -16.61 2.30
C GLU A 821 20.01 -15.15 2.35
N ILE A 822 19.65 -14.42 3.42
CA ILE A 822 20.07 -13.03 3.65
C ILE A 822 21.51 -13.04 4.17
N ASP A 823 22.45 -12.72 3.28
CA ASP A 823 23.88 -12.62 3.57
C ASP A 823 24.25 -11.19 4.03
N ALA A 824 24.96 -11.11 5.16
CA ALA A 824 25.34 -9.87 5.81
C ALA A 824 26.27 -8.99 4.97
N ASP A 825 27.06 -9.57 4.05
CA ASP A 825 27.99 -8.81 3.20
C ASP A 825 27.29 -7.82 2.26
N TYR A 826 26.02 -8.05 1.97
CA TYR A 826 25.14 -7.19 1.15
C TYR A 826 24.36 -6.15 1.97
N ALA A 827 24.29 -6.28 3.30
CA ALA A 827 23.46 -5.42 4.15
C ALA A 827 23.80 -3.91 4.05
N PHE A 828 25.01 -3.57 3.58
CA PHE A 828 25.45 -2.21 3.29
C PHE A 828 24.52 -1.44 2.34
N ILE A 829 23.84 -2.14 1.41
CA ILE A 829 23.04 -1.52 0.36
C ILE A 829 21.84 -0.74 0.93
N ARG A 830 21.31 -1.20 2.07
CA ARG A 830 20.22 -0.60 2.84
C ARG A 830 20.64 0.64 3.64
N ASN A 831 21.95 0.86 3.80
CA ASN A 831 22.51 2.02 4.48
C ASN A 831 22.88 3.17 3.52
N VAL A 832 22.67 2.99 2.21
CA VAL A 832 22.85 4.07 1.22
C VAL A 832 21.54 4.86 1.12
N PRO A 833 21.54 6.21 1.28
CA PRO A 833 20.31 7.00 1.22
C PRO A 833 19.54 6.88 -0.11
N PRO A 834 18.20 7.01 -0.10
CA PRO A 834 17.40 7.07 -1.32
C PRO A 834 17.60 8.37 -2.10
N GLY A 835 17.15 8.38 -3.36
CA GLY A 835 17.13 9.56 -4.22
C GLY A 835 18.21 9.61 -5.31
N PRO A 836 17.98 10.38 -6.39
CA PRO A 836 18.86 10.41 -7.56
C PRO A 836 20.19 11.12 -7.25
N ALA A 837 21.30 10.42 -7.44
CA ALA A 837 22.61 11.00 -7.17
C ALA A 837 22.94 12.13 -8.18
N GLN A 838 23.26 13.32 -7.66
CA GLN A 838 23.55 14.52 -8.46
C GLN A 838 24.51 14.24 -9.64
N LEU A 839 24.05 14.58 -10.85
CA LEU A 839 24.82 14.48 -12.08
C LEU A 839 25.88 15.60 -12.15
N PRO A 840 27.04 15.36 -12.80
CA PRO A 840 28.01 16.41 -13.07
C PRO A 840 27.52 17.37 -14.15
N GLU A 841 28.10 18.56 -14.20
CA GLU A 841 27.93 19.50 -15.31
C GLU A 841 28.47 18.90 -16.63
N VAL A 842 27.82 19.24 -17.75
CA VAL A 842 28.01 18.58 -19.05
C VAL A 842 28.77 19.49 -20.01
N ASP A 843 30.08 19.26 -20.17
CA ASP A 843 30.85 19.79 -21.31
C ASP A 843 30.70 18.83 -22.51
N GLU A 844 29.93 19.26 -23.51
CA GLU A 844 29.69 18.46 -24.72
C GLU A 844 30.97 18.25 -25.55
N ALA A 845 31.86 19.24 -25.62
CA ALA A 845 33.08 19.18 -26.41
C ALA A 845 34.10 18.22 -25.77
N ALA A 846 34.30 18.30 -24.46
CA ALA A 846 35.12 17.34 -23.72
C ALA A 846 34.51 15.93 -23.75
N THR A 847 33.19 15.79 -23.68
CA THR A 847 32.50 14.49 -23.77
C THR A 847 32.70 13.84 -25.14
N VAL A 848 32.50 14.58 -26.24
CA VAL A 848 32.75 14.08 -27.61
C VAL A 848 34.23 13.77 -27.84
N GLN A 849 35.15 14.59 -27.31
CA GLN A 849 36.59 14.30 -27.34
C GLN A 849 36.89 13.00 -26.58
N GLN A 850 36.25 12.76 -25.44
CA GLN A 850 36.43 11.57 -24.62
C GLN A 850 35.84 10.31 -25.25
N ILE A 851 34.71 10.39 -25.95
CA ILE A 851 34.16 9.29 -26.78
C ILE A 851 35.20 8.87 -27.84
N LYS A 852 35.71 9.84 -28.62
CA LYS A 852 36.69 9.61 -29.70
C LYS A 852 38.03 9.07 -29.17
N ARG A 853 38.54 9.61 -28.04
CA ARG A 853 39.75 9.09 -27.35
C ARG A 853 39.61 7.65 -26.87
N ASN A 854 38.40 7.21 -26.51
CA ASN A 854 38.14 5.87 -26.02
C ASN A 854 37.71 4.88 -27.11
N HIS A 855 37.62 5.32 -28.38
CA HIS A 855 37.20 4.54 -29.54
C HIS A 855 35.77 3.94 -29.44
N LEU A 856 34.92 4.53 -28.60
CA LEU A 856 33.53 4.10 -28.40
C LEU A 856 32.66 4.38 -29.63
N ASP A 857 33.08 5.34 -30.47
CA ASP A 857 32.54 5.63 -31.81
C ASP A 857 32.60 4.43 -32.77
N ARG A 858 33.41 3.41 -32.47
CA ARG A 858 33.65 2.24 -33.33
C ARG A 858 33.04 0.94 -32.81
N THR A 859 32.62 0.91 -31.55
CA THR A 859 32.29 -0.31 -30.80
C THR A 859 31.03 -0.20 -29.94
N GLY A 860 30.37 0.97 -29.91
CA GLY A 860 29.16 1.19 -29.11
C GLY A 860 28.05 0.17 -29.38
N TYR A 861 27.61 -0.50 -28.32
CA TYR A 861 26.39 -1.32 -28.32
C TYR A 861 25.22 -0.46 -27.87
N ALA A 862 24.08 -0.55 -28.55
CA ALA A 862 22.86 0.17 -28.19
C ALA A 862 21.72 -0.78 -27.87
N VAL A 863 21.47 -1.01 -26.58
CA VAL A 863 20.29 -1.74 -26.07
C VAL A 863 19.43 -0.75 -25.31
N PHE A 864 18.38 -0.27 -25.97
CA PHE A 864 17.46 0.72 -25.41
C PHE A 864 16.53 0.06 -24.39
N VAL A 865 15.85 -1.02 -24.78
CA VAL A 865 14.96 -1.85 -23.94
C VAL A 865 15.44 -3.29 -23.98
N SER A 866 15.21 -4.07 -22.92
CA SER A 866 15.58 -5.49 -22.83
C SER A 866 14.57 -6.47 -23.45
N VAL A 867 13.36 -5.99 -23.77
CA VAL A 867 12.18 -6.81 -24.12
C VAL A 867 11.95 -6.78 -25.64
N LEU A 868 11.51 -7.90 -26.22
CA LEU A 868 11.00 -7.99 -27.60
C LEU A 868 9.61 -7.35 -27.78
N GLU A 869 8.95 -7.03 -26.66
CA GLU A 869 7.51 -6.86 -26.56
C GLU A 869 7.15 -5.58 -25.82
N VAL A 870 7.54 -4.43 -26.37
CA VAL A 870 7.17 -3.12 -25.82
C VAL A 870 5.64 -3.02 -25.70
N GLY A 871 5.15 -2.51 -24.56
CA GLY A 871 3.74 -2.53 -24.16
C GLY A 871 3.33 -3.80 -23.38
N SER A 872 4.28 -4.60 -22.89
CA SER A 872 4.00 -5.80 -22.10
C SER A 872 3.25 -5.49 -20.79
N THR A 873 2.14 -6.18 -20.56
CA THR A 873 1.40 -6.16 -19.29
C THR A 873 1.30 -7.56 -18.71
N TYR A 874 1.39 -7.66 -17.38
CA TYR A 874 1.27 -8.90 -16.61
C TYR A 874 0.10 -8.77 -15.64
N MET A 875 -0.67 -9.84 -15.43
CA MET A 875 -1.75 -9.86 -14.43
C MET A 875 -1.78 -11.18 -13.67
N THR A 876 -2.28 -11.17 -12.44
CA THR A 876 -2.71 -12.40 -11.75
C THR A 876 -4.20 -12.66 -12.03
N HIS A 877 -4.82 -13.65 -11.39
CA HIS A 877 -6.27 -13.84 -11.48
C HIS A 877 -7.06 -12.80 -10.66
N GLU A 878 -6.42 -12.13 -9.70
CA GLU A 878 -7.05 -11.30 -8.68
C GLU A 878 -6.75 -9.79 -8.86
N GLU A 879 -5.78 -9.44 -9.70
CA GLU A 879 -5.26 -8.07 -9.87
C GLU A 879 -5.44 -7.53 -11.30
N VAL A 880 -5.50 -6.20 -11.43
CA VAL A 880 -5.41 -5.51 -12.73
C VAL A 880 -4.05 -5.76 -13.41
N PRO A 881 -3.95 -5.60 -14.74
CA PRO A 881 -2.66 -5.73 -15.42
C PRO A 881 -1.71 -4.59 -15.05
N VAL A 882 -0.48 -4.96 -14.68
CA VAL A 882 0.62 -4.03 -14.44
C VAL A 882 1.51 -3.97 -15.69
N SER A 883 1.78 -2.76 -16.18
CA SER A 883 2.94 -2.51 -17.06
C SER A 883 4.08 -1.94 -16.22
N PHE A 884 5.26 -2.55 -16.36
CA PHE A 884 6.51 -2.05 -15.79
C PHE A 884 7.24 -1.09 -16.76
N GLU A 885 6.74 -0.92 -17.99
CA GLU A 885 7.28 -0.02 -19.01
C GLU A 885 6.56 1.34 -19.02
N LYS A 886 6.94 2.25 -18.10
CA LYS A 886 6.66 3.69 -18.23
C LYS A 886 7.87 4.50 -17.73
N TYR A 887 8.22 5.55 -18.47
CA TYR A 887 9.31 6.48 -18.17
C TYR A 887 8.81 7.91 -18.34
N ALA A 888 9.43 8.88 -17.67
CA ALA A 888 9.08 10.29 -17.82
C ALA A 888 9.81 10.90 -19.02
N ASP A 889 9.06 11.36 -20.02
CA ASP A 889 9.61 11.81 -21.31
C ASP A 889 10.68 12.89 -21.27
N PRO A 890 10.72 13.82 -20.29
CA PRO A 890 11.87 14.71 -20.17
C PRO A 890 13.21 13.96 -20.04
N VAL A 891 13.25 12.73 -19.51
CA VAL A 891 14.46 11.87 -19.58
C VAL A 891 14.66 11.32 -20.99
N THR A 892 13.59 10.81 -21.59
CA THR A 892 13.55 10.11 -22.89
C THR A 892 13.90 11.06 -24.05
N GLU A 893 13.33 12.26 -24.11
CA GLU A 893 13.65 13.37 -25.03
C GLU A 893 15.10 13.84 -24.87
N ARG A 894 15.57 14.09 -23.64
CA ARG A 894 16.98 14.47 -23.40
C ARG A 894 17.94 13.43 -23.96
N ARG A 895 17.60 12.13 -23.86
CA ARG A 895 18.39 11.02 -24.43
C ARG A 895 18.34 11.00 -25.97
N LEU A 896 17.17 11.22 -26.60
CA LEU A 896 17.09 11.34 -28.05
C LEU A 896 17.86 12.57 -28.57
N SER A 897 17.63 13.75 -28.01
CA SER A 897 18.36 14.95 -28.39
C SER A 897 19.88 14.78 -28.18
N ALA A 898 20.32 14.11 -27.10
CA ALA A 898 21.72 13.78 -26.89
C ALA A 898 22.28 12.79 -27.94
N LEU A 899 21.47 11.85 -28.43
CA LEU A 899 21.81 10.97 -29.57
C LEU A 899 21.96 11.77 -30.88
N GLU A 900 21.09 12.75 -31.13
CA GLU A 900 21.14 13.61 -32.32
C GLU A 900 22.32 14.58 -32.31
N ARG A 901 22.56 15.25 -31.19
CA ARG A 901 23.74 16.09 -30.98
C ARG A 901 25.02 15.26 -31.14
N LEU A 902 25.04 14.02 -30.66
CA LEU A 902 26.16 13.10 -30.90
C LEU A 902 26.30 12.70 -32.37
N ARG A 903 25.22 12.30 -33.07
CA ARG A 903 25.23 11.99 -34.52
C ARG A 903 25.85 13.16 -35.30
N SER A 904 25.44 14.39 -34.97
CA SER A 904 25.95 15.63 -35.56
C SER A 904 27.44 15.85 -35.26
N ALA A 905 27.89 15.62 -34.02
CA ALA A 905 29.27 15.82 -33.57
C ALA A 905 30.26 14.71 -33.98
N LEU A 906 29.77 13.52 -34.37
CA LEU A 906 30.58 12.45 -34.96
C LEU A 906 30.67 12.52 -36.49
N GLY A 907 29.64 13.09 -37.16
CA GLY A 907 29.63 13.35 -38.59
C GLY A 907 29.26 12.12 -39.47
N PRO A 908 29.13 12.30 -40.79
CA PRO A 908 28.52 11.30 -41.69
C PRO A 908 29.31 10.00 -41.85
N ASN A 909 30.59 9.96 -41.44
CA ASN A 909 31.39 8.73 -41.39
C ASN A 909 31.09 7.87 -40.14
N TYR A 910 30.24 8.34 -39.22
CA TYR A 910 29.68 7.53 -38.14
C TYR A 910 28.66 6.53 -38.71
N GLN A 911 29.18 5.48 -39.35
CA GLN A 911 28.45 4.23 -39.42
C GLN A 911 28.39 3.66 -38.00
N ALA A 912 27.32 3.99 -37.30
CA ALA A 912 26.78 3.04 -36.34
C ALA A 912 26.70 1.70 -37.07
N ARG A 913 27.42 0.67 -36.57
CA ARG A 913 26.95 -0.71 -36.77
C ARG A 913 25.48 -0.66 -36.41
N ARG A 914 24.60 -1.10 -37.33
CA ARG A 914 23.15 -0.84 -37.32
C ARG A 914 22.60 -0.74 -35.90
N VAL A 915 21.62 0.14 -35.69
CA VAL A 915 20.74 0.04 -34.51
C VAL A 915 19.99 -1.29 -34.65
N VAL A 916 20.62 -2.37 -34.19
CA VAL A 916 20.08 -3.73 -34.20
C VAL A 916 19.20 -3.84 -32.97
N ILE A 917 18.03 -3.20 -33.11
CA ILE A 917 16.79 -3.85 -32.71
C ILE A 917 16.84 -5.23 -33.39
N SER A 918 17.15 -6.27 -32.61
CA SER A 918 17.25 -7.65 -33.12
C SER A 918 15.86 -8.27 -33.26
N LEU A 919 14.97 -7.61 -33.99
CA LEU A 919 13.76 -8.23 -34.53
C LEU A 919 14.20 -9.22 -35.62
N ALA A 920 14.64 -10.38 -35.16
CA ALA A 920 15.11 -11.51 -35.95
C ALA A 920 14.38 -12.76 -35.41
N GLY A 921 13.19 -12.97 -35.96
CA GLY A 921 12.15 -13.90 -35.52
C GLY A 921 10.87 -13.56 -36.28
#